data_AF-A0A9P0NZN6-F1
#
_entry.id   AF-A0A9P0NZN6-F1
#
_cell.length_a   1.000
_cell.length_b   1.000
_cell.length_c   1.000
_cell.angle_alpha   90.00
_cell.angle_beta   90.00
_cell.angle_gamma   90.00
#
_symmetry.space_group_name_H-M   'P 1'
#
loop_
_entity.id
_entity.type
_entity.pdbx_description
1 polymer ?
#
loop_
_entity_poly.entity_id
_entity_poly.type
_entity_poly.pdbx_seq_one_letter_code
_entity_poly.pdbx_strand_id
1 'polypeptide(L)'
;MRLMKLWNELLSDEEEQGPSELMDNSSDDYLPSHSSSDVDSDTSSLQLKPRKKKAKRLSIKSKKSNDGLQMNKPVLTLSTSDFATAVNSSRSNIIHPSTDSETDDSWQEINPRKKTKRSNNVEMPTVILGSNHRVPQPSTSRDANIIPKEQRQSTIDEVIDEVIAQFCLIDSENESDEDPLHDELHWIPSTSSHLKKFIFDLDHVGVTTQISEDFITKAPYDFFKIFLSDELLDLIVLETNRYARQCENKPLAVNSRLHRRRDTNRVEITTFFGIVMYMGLARLPKMTDYWSKNPLYSNKVSCKMSRNRFELLLRVLHFNDNEIIDKNDRLGKLSPLLENLTNKFKEVYVPEKSVCIDETLVPFRGRLSFRQYIKNKRFKFGIKLYKLCCKDGYTYDIKVYCGKDKHSEKPATVSTVLSLMEPLLDHGRILYTGNYYTSVSLAHELQKRVVVLKWHDKRDILCLSTVHTETTTKYTRRGTEIEKPSLVVDYNSCKSFIDLSDQLKSYCSPLRKGVKWYRKLAFEILLGSAVVNAFILYKTVTKAKISITEFRQKIALGMLQIEEVTVRKETENENRKHVLQEVASKGRRKCVACYAKISIEEGRKAAQKKGPKSKIFCDICNKFYCLSCFFDDHNYSL
;
A
#
# COMPACT_ATOMS: atom_id res chain seq x y z
N MET A 1 25.72 13.06 21.54
CA MET A 1 26.10 11.66 21.81
C MET A 1 25.44 11.03 23.05
N ARG A 2 25.40 11.65 24.25
CA ARG A 2 24.79 10.98 25.45
C ARG A 2 23.29 10.64 25.32
N LEU A 3 22.47 11.48 24.68
CA LEU A 3 21.05 11.19 24.42
C LEU A 3 20.80 10.04 23.41
N MET A 4 21.83 9.63 22.66
CA MET A 4 21.73 8.53 21.69
C MET A 4 22.05 7.16 22.32
N LYS A 5 22.64 7.14 23.53
CA LYS A 5 22.82 5.93 24.32
C LYS A 5 21.53 5.49 25.01
N LEU A 6 20.87 6.42 25.71
CA LEU A 6 19.63 6.16 26.45
C LEU A 6 18.44 5.67 25.60
N TRP A 7 18.46 5.89 24.27
CA TRP A 7 17.45 5.33 23.36
C TRP A 7 17.79 3.90 22.91
N ASN A 8 19.08 3.57 22.77
CA ASN A 8 19.50 2.20 22.43
C ASN A 8 19.45 1.27 23.64
N GLU A 9 19.81 1.75 24.84
CA GLU A 9 19.78 1.02 26.11
C GLU A 9 18.34 0.68 26.60
N LEU A 10 17.29 1.21 25.95
CA LEU A 10 15.87 0.87 26.19
C LEU A 10 15.28 -0.09 25.14
N LEU A 11 16.10 -0.59 24.22
CA LEU A 11 15.72 -1.44 23.09
C LEU A 11 16.73 -2.58 22.80
N SER A 12 17.75 -2.77 23.65
CA SER A 12 18.85 -3.71 23.41
C SER A 12 18.62 -5.14 23.92
N ASP A 13 17.69 -5.36 24.85
CA ASP A 13 17.60 -6.62 25.62
C ASP A 13 16.66 -7.65 24.95
N GLU A 14 16.72 -7.74 23.61
CA GLU A 14 16.21 -8.87 22.81
C GLU A 14 17.32 -9.26 21.81
N GLU A 15 18.40 -9.89 22.32
CA GLU A 15 19.35 -10.63 21.48
C GLU A 15 18.72 -11.97 21.06
N GLU A 16 18.35 -12.07 19.79
CA GLU A 16 18.00 -13.33 19.14
C GLU A 16 19.29 -14.11 18.85
N GLN A 17 19.65 -15.08 19.69
CA GLN A 17 20.56 -16.16 19.28
C GLN A 17 19.78 -17.20 18.47
N GLY A 18 19.99 -17.20 17.16
CA GLY A 18 19.62 -18.33 16.30
C GLY A 18 20.67 -19.45 16.41
N PRO A 19 20.29 -20.73 16.25
CA PRO A 19 21.23 -21.83 16.34
C PRO A 19 22.17 -21.87 15.13
N SER A 20 23.43 -22.24 15.37
CA SER A 20 24.34 -22.71 14.32
C SER A 20 24.10 -24.20 14.09
N GLU A 21 23.77 -24.59 12.87
CA GLU A 21 23.75 -26.00 12.47
C GLU A 21 25.17 -26.57 12.51
N LEU A 22 25.31 -27.71 13.20
CA LEU A 22 26.36 -28.69 12.92
C LEU A 22 25.66 -29.90 12.30
N MET A 23 25.79 -30.03 10.98
CA MET A 23 25.84 -31.33 10.32
C MET A 23 27.33 -31.63 10.06
N ASP A 24 27.79 -32.88 9.93
CA ASP A 24 27.04 -34.03 9.43
C ASP A 24 27.66 -35.38 9.86
N ASN A 25 27.05 -36.47 9.39
CA ASN A 25 27.55 -37.84 9.21
C ASN A 25 27.31 -38.87 10.33
N SER A 26 26.30 -39.71 10.10
CA SER A 26 26.48 -41.18 10.13
C SER A 26 25.53 -41.84 9.12
N SER A 27 26.08 -42.41 8.06
CA SER A 27 25.38 -43.32 7.14
C SER A 27 25.44 -44.75 7.68
N ASP A 28 24.50 -45.59 7.24
CA ASP A 28 24.37 -46.98 7.70
C ASP A 28 25.48 -47.94 7.20
N ASP A 29 25.58 -49.04 7.94
CA ASP A 29 25.51 -50.43 7.47
C ASP A 29 26.75 -51.38 7.54
N TYR A 30 26.41 -52.64 7.89
CA TYR A 30 27.20 -53.89 7.92
C TYR A 30 28.16 -54.30 9.09
N LEU A 31 27.94 -55.56 9.47
CA LEU A 31 28.53 -56.47 10.48
C LEU A 31 29.95 -57.00 10.12
N PRO A 32 30.62 -57.86 10.94
CA PRO A 32 30.76 -57.89 12.40
C PRO A 32 32.21 -58.22 12.90
N SER A 33 32.36 -58.32 14.23
CA SER A 33 33.14 -59.34 14.98
C SER A 33 34.43 -58.97 15.76
N HIS A 34 34.53 -59.62 16.92
CA HIS A 34 35.70 -59.95 17.76
C HIS A 34 36.49 -58.90 18.55
N SER A 35 36.65 -59.21 19.86
CA SER A 35 37.83 -59.02 20.75
C SER A 35 38.39 -57.60 20.93
N SER A 36 38.88 -57.13 22.08
CA SER A 36 39.00 -57.58 23.48
C SER A 36 39.98 -56.55 24.08
N SER A 37 39.72 -56.06 25.30
CA SER A 37 40.75 -55.59 26.28
C SER A 37 41.71 -54.45 25.80
N ASP A 38 42.50 -53.72 26.59
CA ASP A 38 42.92 -53.66 28.00
C ASP A 38 43.13 -52.16 28.37
N VAL A 39 42.78 -51.65 29.56
CA VAL A 39 43.63 -51.42 30.78
C VAL A 39 44.69 -50.29 30.67
N ASP A 40 44.58 -49.29 31.56
CA ASP A 40 45.63 -48.37 32.11
C ASP A 40 46.46 -47.46 31.15
N SER A 41 47.15 -46.38 31.55
CA SER A 41 47.21 -45.56 32.79
C SER A 41 47.73 -44.14 32.48
N ASP A 42 47.81 -43.32 33.54
CA ASP A 42 48.83 -42.27 33.79
C ASP A 42 48.68 -40.81 33.33
N THR A 43 48.93 -40.00 34.36
CA THR A 43 49.07 -38.55 34.51
C THR A 43 50.08 -37.87 33.57
N SER A 44 49.81 -36.61 33.21
CA SER A 44 50.71 -35.50 33.61
C SER A 44 50.06 -34.12 33.46
N SER A 45 50.56 -33.16 34.25
CA SER A 45 50.08 -31.79 34.40
C SER A 45 50.71 -30.78 33.43
N LEU A 46 49.99 -29.71 33.05
CA LEU A 46 50.59 -28.39 32.80
C LEU A 46 49.54 -27.24 32.73
N GLN A 47 49.83 -26.12 33.39
CA GLN A 47 48.99 -24.89 33.38
C GLN A 47 49.33 -23.98 32.18
N LEU A 48 48.36 -23.24 31.65
CA LEU A 48 48.62 -22.05 30.82
C LEU A 48 47.58 -20.92 31.03
N LYS A 49 48.08 -19.68 31.04
CA LYS A 49 47.34 -18.42 31.33
C LYS A 49 46.89 -17.69 30.04
N PRO A 50 45.87 -16.80 30.10
CA PRO A 50 45.25 -16.21 28.91
C PRO A 50 46.06 -15.08 28.25
N ARG A 51 45.89 -14.87 26.93
CA ARG A 51 46.57 -13.83 26.15
C ARG A 51 45.62 -12.89 25.39
N LYS A 52 45.88 -11.59 25.51
CA LYS A 52 45.15 -10.46 24.87
C LYS A 52 45.67 -10.15 23.45
N LYS A 53 44.79 -9.77 22.50
CA LYS A 53 45.09 -8.89 21.35
C LYS A 53 43.82 -8.06 21.05
N LYS A 54 43.78 -6.73 21.21
CA LYS A 54 44.45 -5.59 20.52
C LYS A 54 43.68 -5.08 19.29
N ALA A 55 43.00 -3.94 19.46
CA ALA A 55 42.50 -3.11 18.37
C ALA A 55 43.61 -2.24 17.75
N LYS A 56 43.48 -1.87 16.47
CA LYS A 56 44.31 -0.86 15.79
C LYS A 56 43.48 0.36 15.42
N ARG A 57 44.03 1.54 15.68
CA ARG A 57 43.50 2.87 15.34
C ARG A 57 44.60 3.57 14.53
N LEU A 58 44.27 4.19 13.41
CA LEU A 58 45.20 4.98 12.61
C LEU A 58 44.67 6.40 12.44
N SER A 59 45.59 7.36 12.45
CA SER A 59 45.35 8.80 12.37
C SER A 59 46.11 9.38 11.18
N ILE A 60 45.55 10.37 10.50
CA ILE A 60 46.26 11.23 9.55
C ILE A 60 45.91 12.70 9.85
N LYS A 61 46.90 13.58 9.69
CA LYS A 61 46.91 14.99 10.14
C LYS A 61 46.33 15.95 9.10
N SER A 62 45.98 17.14 9.59
CA SER A 62 45.63 18.35 8.84
C SER A 62 46.78 18.93 7.99
N LYS A 63 46.42 19.65 6.92
CA LYS A 63 47.19 20.79 6.39
C LYS A 63 46.25 21.98 6.14
N LYS A 64 46.73 23.19 6.46
CA LYS A 64 46.14 24.48 6.08
C LYS A 64 46.79 24.98 4.79
N SER A 65 46.08 25.81 4.03
CA SER A 65 46.65 26.85 3.18
C SER A 65 45.68 28.04 3.16
N ASN A 66 46.22 29.26 3.22
CA ASN A 66 45.47 30.50 3.13
C ASN A 66 45.17 30.86 1.67
N ASP A 67 44.28 31.86 1.53
CA ASP A 67 44.27 32.97 0.57
C ASP A 67 42.83 33.20 0.06
N GLY A 68 42.24 34.39 0.06
CA GLY A 68 42.78 35.70 0.45
C GLY A 68 42.43 36.76 -0.59
N LEU A 69 41.19 37.25 -0.64
CA LEU A 69 40.83 38.39 -1.47
C LEU A 69 39.78 39.30 -0.82
N GLN A 70 40.11 40.60 -0.78
CA GLN A 70 39.27 41.70 -0.33
C GLN A 70 38.32 42.14 -1.44
N MET A 71 37.23 42.83 -1.09
CA MET A 71 36.75 44.03 -1.82
C MET A 71 35.97 44.94 -0.86
N ASN A 72 36.23 46.25 -0.96
CA ASN A 72 35.55 47.30 -0.19
C ASN A 72 34.38 47.89 -0.99
N LYS A 73 33.38 48.44 -0.25
CA LYS A 73 32.62 49.71 -0.42
C LYS A 73 32.53 50.39 -1.82
N PRO A 74 31.46 51.15 -2.18
CA PRO A 74 30.66 52.03 -1.28
C PRO A 74 29.13 52.03 -1.50
N VAL A 75 28.33 52.38 -0.48
CA VAL A 75 27.61 53.68 -0.26
C VAL A 75 26.81 54.22 -1.44
N LEU A 76 25.50 54.32 -1.26
CA LEU A 76 24.68 55.48 -1.66
C LEU A 76 23.62 55.76 -0.59
N THR A 77 23.31 57.03 -0.36
CA THR A 77 22.52 57.58 0.75
C THR A 77 21.26 58.29 0.25
N LEU A 78 20.41 58.74 1.20
CA LEU A 78 19.24 59.64 1.05
C LEU A 78 17.93 58.95 0.56
N SER A 79 16.73 59.32 1.04
CA SER A 79 16.38 60.31 2.07
C SER A 79 15.09 59.97 2.86
N THR A 80 15.10 60.46 4.09
CA THR A 80 14.07 60.66 5.13
C THR A 80 12.62 60.95 4.72
N SER A 81 11.69 60.50 5.58
CA SER A 81 10.56 61.23 6.21
C SER A 81 9.24 60.41 6.21
N ASP A 82 8.35 60.48 7.21
CA ASP A 82 8.49 60.82 8.64
C ASP A 82 7.28 60.24 9.39
N PHE A 83 7.48 59.88 10.67
CA PHE A 83 6.65 60.19 11.85
C PHE A 83 6.67 59.09 12.91
N ALA A 84 6.90 59.51 14.16
CA ALA A 84 7.08 58.67 15.32
C ALA A 84 6.13 59.05 16.46
N THR A 85 5.72 58.06 17.25
CA THR A 85 5.36 58.17 18.68
C THR A 85 5.48 56.74 19.25
N ALA A 86 6.43 56.37 20.11
CA ALA A 86 6.64 56.78 21.52
C ALA A 86 5.37 56.54 22.36
N VAL A 87 5.37 55.94 23.56
CA VAL A 87 6.29 55.99 24.73
C VAL A 87 6.21 54.59 25.43
N ASN A 88 7.30 53.89 25.79
CA ASN A 88 8.01 53.86 27.10
C ASN A 88 7.10 53.73 28.35
N SER A 89 7.45 53.09 29.48
CA SER A 89 8.60 52.27 29.92
C SER A 89 8.09 51.28 31.01
N SER A 90 8.82 50.24 31.44
CA SER A 90 9.82 50.33 32.52
C SER A 90 10.82 49.17 32.51
N ARG A 91 12.06 49.44 32.92
CA ARG A 91 13.19 48.48 33.00
C ARG A 91 13.53 48.12 34.45
N SER A 92 14.06 46.92 34.67
CA SER A 92 15.19 46.70 35.60
C SER A 92 15.93 45.37 35.33
N ASN A 93 17.20 45.49 34.92
CA ASN A 93 18.38 44.60 35.13
C ASN A 93 18.26 43.09 34.78
N ILE A 94 18.95 42.52 33.76
CA ILE A 94 20.42 42.34 33.57
C ILE A 94 20.99 41.44 34.69
N ILE A 95 21.50 40.21 34.41
CA ILE A 95 22.83 39.87 33.83
C ILE A 95 22.79 38.62 32.89
N HIS A 96 23.62 38.63 31.84
CA HIS A 96 23.93 37.55 30.85
C HIS A 96 25.24 36.79 31.25
N PRO A 97 25.77 35.72 30.58
CA PRO A 97 25.59 35.27 29.18
C PRO A 97 25.38 33.71 29.08
N SER A 98 25.54 32.98 27.97
CA SER A 98 25.96 33.26 26.58
C SER A 98 25.20 32.39 25.58
N THR A 99 25.04 32.92 24.38
CA THR A 99 24.58 32.27 23.15
C THR A 99 25.37 31.02 22.76
N ASP A 100 24.71 30.08 22.08
CA ASP A 100 25.16 29.63 20.77
C ASP A 100 23.95 29.29 19.88
N SER A 101 23.99 29.81 18.66
CA SER A 101 23.03 29.57 17.58
C SER A 101 23.66 28.64 16.54
N GLU A 102 22.88 27.79 15.88
CA GLU A 102 22.83 27.73 14.41
C GLU A 102 21.79 26.71 13.87
N THR A 103 21.21 27.07 12.72
CA THR A 103 20.64 26.27 11.61
C THR A 103 19.87 24.97 11.96
N ASP A 104 18.55 24.85 11.69
CA ASP A 104 17.78 25.05 10.45
C ASP A 104 18.32 24.27 9.24
N ASP A 105 17.55 23.27 8.79
CA ASP A 105 17.60 22.83 7.39
C ASP A 105 16.29 22.10 7.01
N SER A 106 15.47 22.80 6.24
CA SER A 106 14.21 22.30 5.68
C SER A 106 14.45 21.26 4.58
N TRP A 107 13.50 20.34 4.37
CA TRP A 107 13.47 19.50 3.16
C TRP A 107 12.09 19.53 2.50
N GLN A 108 12.03 20.16 1.34
CA GLN A 108 10.83 20.34 0.51
C GLN A 108 10.52 19.13 -0.37
N GLU A 109 9.27 19.03 -0.80
CA GLU A 109 8.83 18.14 -1.88
C GLU A 109 9.34 18.65 -3.24
N ILE A 110 9.84 17.75 -4.11
CA ILE A 110 10.06 18.07 -5.53
C ILE A 110 9.64 16.92 -6.46
N ASN A 111 8.85 17.27 -7.47
CA ASN A 111 8.72 16.61 -8.77
C ASN A 111 8.12 17.67 -9.73
N PRO A 112 8.32 17.66 -11.08
CA PRO A 112 9.13 16.73 -11.89
C PRO A 112 9.99 17.38 -13.02
N ARG A 113 10.86 16.56 -13.64
CA ARG A 113 11.45 16.66 -15.02
C ARG A 113 12.26 17.91 -15.44
N LYS A 114 13.51 17.67 -15.88
CA LYS A 114 14.02 17.95 -17.25
C LYS A 114 15.33 17.20 -17.55
N LYS A 115 15.69 17.07 -18.84
CA LYS A 115 16.87 16.33 -19.35
C LYS A 115 18.12 17.21 -19.38
N THR A 116 19.30 16.63 -19.17
CA THR A 116 20.59 17.05 -19.76
C THR A 116 21.57 15.87 -19.91
N LYS A 117 22.55 16.00 -20.81
CA LYS A 117 23.55 14.98 -21.21
C LYS A 117 24.88 15.13 -20.43
N ARG A 118 25.79 14.16 -20.65
CA ARG A 118 27.24 14.06 -20.32
C ARG A 118 27.60 13.38 -18.98
N SER A 119 28.74 12.69 -18.84
CA SER A 119 29.55 11.81 -19.73
C SER A 119 30.76 11.25 -18.94
N ASN A 120 31.37 10.15 -19.41
CA ASN A 120 32.63 9.51 -18.96
C ASN A 120 32.48 8.62 -17.70
N ASN A 121 32.61 7.28 -17.83
CA ASN A 121 33.85 6.45 -17.89
C ASN A 121 34.52 6.39 -16.50
N VAL A 122 34.68 5.24 -15.84
CA VAL A 122 35.61 4.11 -16.11
C VAL A 122 35.15 2.93 -15.21
N GLU A 123 35.16 1.63 -15.54
CA GLU A 123 35.46 0.84 -16.76
C GLU A 123 34.86 -0.60 -16.64
N MET A 124 35.11 -1.49 -17.60
CA MET A 124 34.89 -2.95 -17.52
C MET A 124 36.07 -3.71 -18.19
N PRO A 125 36.43 -4.93 -17.75
CA PRO A 125 37.45 -5.74 -18.40
C PRO A 125 36.95 -6.38 -19.70
N THR A 126 37.82 -6.33 -20.72
CA THR A 126 37.63 -6.78 -22.10
C THR A 126 37.68 -8.30 -22.27
N VAL A 127 36.86 -8.86 -23.18
CA VAL A 127 37.15 -10.10 -23.90
C VAL A 127 37.06 -9.83 -25.41
N ILE A 128 37.87 -10.56 -26.19
CA ILE A 128 38.42 -10.13 -27.49
C ILE A 128 37.45 -10.36 -28.66
N LEU A 129 37.39 -9.41 -29.59
CA LEU A 129 36.74 -9.55 -30.90
C LEU A 129 37.67 -10.22 -31.91
N GLY A 130 37.21 -11.33 -32.50
CA GLY A 130 37.73 -11.85 -33.77
C GLY A 130 37.20 -11.00 -34.94
N SER A 131 38.07 -10.74 -35.92
CA SER A 131 37.86 -9.69 -36.93
C SER A 131 37.23 -10.15 -38.26
N ASN A 132 36.52 -9.22 -38.90
CA ASN A 132 36.27 -9.09 -40.34
C ASN A 132 35.41 -10.15 -41.06
N HIS A 133 34.18 -9.75 -41.43
CA HIS A 133 33.71 -9.86 -42.82
C HIS A 133 32.80 -8.67 -43.18
N ARG A 134 32.79 -8.26 -44.46
CA ARG A 134 32.12 -7.04 -44.94
C ARG A 134 30.59 -7.16 -44.92
N VAL A 135 29.92 -6.09 -44.50
CA VAL A 135 28.48 -5.88 -44.74
C VAL A 135 28.29 -5.39 -46.19
N PRO A 136 27.45 -6.06 -47.02
CA PRO A 136 27.04 -5.53 -48.32
C PRO A 136 26.07 -4.35 -48.16
N GLN A 137 26.21 -3.32 -48.98
CA GLN A 137 25.20 -2.27 -49.13
C GLN A 137 23.97 -2.85 -49.86
N PRO A 138 22.73 -2.40 -49.53
CA PRO A 138 21.52 -2.99 -50.10
C PRO A 138 21.30 -2.52 -51.55
N SER A 139 21.26 -3.47 -52.49
CA SER A 139 20.72 -3.24 -53.82
C SER A 139 19.19 -3.13 -53.79
N THR A 140 18.64 -2.24 -54.61
CA THR A 140 17.20 -2.01 -54.70
C THR A 140 16.54 -3.04 -55.62
N SER A 141 15.94 -4.10 -55.07
CA SER A 141 14.80 -4.78 -55.71
C SER A 141 13.67 -4.99 -54.72
N ARG A 142 12.42 -4.83 -55.19
CA ARG A 142 11.20 -5.12 -54.43
C ARG A 142 10.75 -6.54 -54.72
N ASP A 143 11.52 -7.51 -54.27
CA ASP A 143 11.06 -8.89 -54.23
C ASP A 143 10.65 -9.23 -52.80
N ALA A 144 9.34 -9.40 -52.59
CA ALA A 144 8.84 -9.89 -51.33
C ALA A 144 9.27 -11.35 -51.20
N ASN A 145 10.27 -11.62 -50.36
CA ASN A 145 10.64 -12.98 -49.98
C ASN A 145 9.45 -13.64 -49.29
N ILE A 146 8.64 -14.37 -50.06
CA ILE A 146 7.58 -15.24 -49.56
C ILE A 146 8.29 -16.41 -48.90
N ILE A 147 8.54 -16.29 -47.59
CA ILE A 147 9.02 -17.40 -46.76
C ILE A 147 8.09 -18.59 -46.98
N PRO A 148 8.59 -19.76 -47.45
CA PRO A 148 7.79 -20.96 -47.71
C PRO A 148 6.95 -21.33 -46.48
N LYS A 149 5.75 -21.88 -46.71
CA LYS A 149 4.84 -22.24 -45.61
C LYS A 149 5.49 -23.15 -44.57
N GLU A 150 6.28 -24.14 -45.01
CA GLU A 150 6.99 -25.09 -44.14
C GLU A 150 8.05 -24.38 -43.29
N GLN A 151 8.84 -23.49 -43.89
CA GLN A 151 9.86 -22.70 -43.19
C GLN A 151 9.26 -21.62 -42.26
N ARG A 152 8.03 -21.19 -42.55
CA ARG A 152 7.22 -20.34 -41.67
C ARG A 152 6.55 -21.14 -40.55
N GLN A 153 6.30 -22.44 -40.74
CA GLN A 153 5.76 -23.33 -39.72
C GLN A 153 6.86 -23.77 -38.74
N SER A 154 8.04 -24.18 -39.23
CA SER A 154 9.16 -24.54 -38.36
C SER A 154 9.57 -23.39 -37.43
N THR A 155 9.57 -22.15 -37.93
CA THR A 155 9.84 -20.95 -37.11
C THR A 155 8.68 -20.55 -36.19
N ILE A 156 7.47 -21.07 -36.38
CA ILE A 156 6.38 -20.97 -35.41
C ILE A 156 6.56 -22.04 -34.32
N ASP A 157 6.89 -23.26 -34.69
CA ASP A 157 7.07 -24.39 -33.77
C ASP A 157 8.28 -24.14 -32.85
N GLU A 158 9.43 -23.70 -33.39
CA GLU A 158 10.60 -23.24 -32.61
C GLU A 158 10.25 -22.12 -31.61
N VAL A 159 9.36 -21.19 -31.98
CA VAL A 159 8.90 -20.10 -31.11
C VAL A 159 7.88 -20.58 -30.08
N ILE A 160 7.09 -21.61 -30.40
CA ILE A 160 6.20 -22.28 -29.44
C ILE A 160 7.06 -22.96 -28.38
N ASP A 161 8.07 -23.74 -28.77
CA ASP A 161 9.00 -24.42 -27.87
C ASP A 161 9.80 -23.43 -27.00
N GLU A 162 10.31 -22.33 -27.57
CA GLU A 162 10.97 -21.24 -26.82
C GLU A 162 10.05 -20.68 -25.71
N VAL A 163 8.76 -20.51 -26.02
CA VAL A 163 7.80 -19.91 -25.09
C VAL A 163 7.30 -20.91 -24.06
N ILE A 164 7.10 -22.19 -24.42
CA ILE A 164 6.81 -23.27 -23.48
C ILE A 164 7.97 -23.39 -22.50
N ALA A 165 9.21 -23.49 -23.00
CA ALA A 165 10.40 -23.51 -22.17
C ALA A 165 10.44 -22.31 -21.20
N GLN A 166 10.12 -21.09 -21.66
CA GLN A 166 10.04 -19.93 -20.75
C GLN A 166 8.94 -20.04 -19.67
N PHE A 167 7.82 -20.72 -19.92
CA PHE A 167 6.80 -20.95 -18.89
C PHE A 167 7.13 -22.12 -17.95
N CYS A 168 7.84 -23.16 -18.42
CA CYS A 168 8.33 -24.25 -17.58
C CYS A 168 9.56 -23.83 -16.75
N LEU A 169 10.42 -22.94 -17.28
CA LEU A 169 11.54 -22.35 -16.54
C LEU A 169 11.07 -21.47 -15.36
N ILE A 170 9.83 -20.96 -15.36
CA ILE A 170 9.26 -20.25 -14.21
C ILE A 170 9.00 -21.23 -13.04
N ASP A 171 8.64 -22.48 -13.35
CA ASP A 171 8.53 -23.54 -12.34
C ASP A 171 9.93 -23.93 -11.83
N SER A 172 10.96 -24.01 -12.70
CA SER A 172 12.32 -24.43 -12.31
C SER A 172 13.25 -23.33 -11.75
N GLU A 173 13.08 -22.03 -12.03
CA GLU A 173 13.84 -20.94 -11.39
C GLU A 173 13.48 -20.75 -9.89
N ASN A 174 12.43 -21.43 -9.41
CA ASN A 174 12.14 -21.56 -7.98
C ASN A 174 12.85 -22.77 -7.31
N GLU A 175 13.56 -23.53 -8.14
CA GLU A 175 14.58 -24.59 -7.95
C GLU A 175 14.19 -26.00 -7.46
N SER A 176 14.78 -26.96 -8.21
CA SER A 176 14.92 -28.41 -8.02
C SER A 176 13.64 -29.23 -7.85
N ASP A 177 13.01 -29.55 -8.99
CA ASP A 177 12.74 -30.93 -9.42
C ASP A 177 12.53 -30.92 -10.95
N GLU A 178 12.78 -32.05 -11.64
CA GLU A 178 12.42 -32.20 -13.06
C GLU A 178 10.89 -32.26 -13.16
N ASP A 179 10.24 -31.31 -13.83
CA ASP A 179 8.78 -31.28 -13.96
C ASP A 179 8.30 -32.47 -14.81
N PRO A 180 7.61 -33.48 -14.23
CA PRO A 180 7.23 -34.69 -14.96
C PRO A 180 6.22 -34.41 -16.08
N LEU A 181 5.58 -33.24 -16.11
CA LEU A 181 4.65 -32.85 -17.17
C LEU A 181 5.34 -32.61 -18.53
N HIS A 182 6.65 -32.40 -18.57
CA HIS A 182 7.33 -31.99 -19.81
C HIS A 182 7.15 -33.00 -20.95
N ASP A 183 7.17 -34.31 -20.66
CA ASP A 183 7.14 -35.37 -21.65
C ASP A 183 5.72 -35.83 -22.07
N GLU A 184 4.66 -35.39 -21.38
CA GLU A 184 3.25 -35.73 -21.71
C GLU A 184 2.48 -34.62 -22.47
N LEU A 185 3.08 -33.44 -22.67
CA LEU A 185 2.37 -32.27 -23.22
C LEU A 185 2.44 -32.15 -24.75
N HIS A 186 1.38 -32.57 -25.44
CA HIS A 186 1.20 -32.33 -26.87
C HIS A 186 0.54 -30.97 -27.16
N TRP A 187 1.31 -30.03 -27.70
CA TRP A 187 0.83 -28.72 -28.13
C TRP A 187 0.30 -28.75 -29.56
N ILE A 188 -0.80 -28.03 -29.82
CA ILE A 188 -1.45 -27.90 -31.13
C ILE A 188 -1.88 -26.45 -31.39
N PRO A 189 -2.02 -26.02 -32.66
CA PRO A 189 -2.57 -24.70 -32.99
C PRO A 189 -3.94 -24.47 -32.35
N SER A 190 -4.18 -23.27 -31.82
CA SER A 190 -5.43 -22.96 -31.14
C SER A 190 -6.60 -22.97 -32.12
N THR A 191 -7.59 -23.83 -31.85
CA THR A 191 -8.90 -23.79 -32.50
C THR A 191 -9.98 -23.68 -31.43
N SER A 192 -11.09 -23.01 -31.75
CA SER A 192 -12.14 -22.67 -30.79
C SER A 192 -12.83 -23.87 -30.13
N SER A 193 -12.69 -25.06 -30.73
CA SER A 193 -13.26 -26.33 -30.26
C SER A 193 -12.55 -26.97 -29.06
N HIS A 194 -11.31 -26.57 -28.74
CA HIS A 194 -10.55 -27.24 -27.67
C HIS A 194 -10.73 -26.62 -26.27
N LEU A 195 -11.27 -25.40 -26.18
CA LEU A 195 -11.49 -24.70 -24.91
C LEU A 195 -12.76 -25.22 -24.20
N LYS A 196 -12.59 -25.72 -22.97
CA LYS A 196 -13.73 -25.99 -22.07
C LYS A 196 -14.41 -24.68 -21.69
N LYS A 197 -15.70 -24.55 -21.98
CA LYS A 197 -16.55 -23.46 -21.47
C LYS A 197 -17.18 -23.90 -20.15
N PHE A 198 -16.82 -23.23 -19.07
CA PHE A 198 -17.54 -23.35 -17.81
C PHE A 198 -18.73 -22.37 -17.79
N ILE A 199 -19.84 -22.83 -17.21
CA ILE A 199 -20.97 -21.96 -16.91
C ILE A 199 -20.57 -21.12 -15.70
N PHE A 200 -20.75 -19.80 -15.81
CA PHE A 200 -20.58 -18.87 -14.70
C PHE A 200 -21.96 -18.43 -14.26
N ASP A 201 -22.31 -18.68 -12.99
CA ASP A 201 -23.55 -18.14 -12.42
C ASP A 201 -23.40 -16.64 -12.17
N LEU A 202 -24.30 -15.85 -12.77
CA LEU A 202 -24.38 -14.41 -12.61
C LEU A 202 -25.29 -14.00 -11.46
N ASP A 203 -26.13 -14.91 -10.96
CA ASP A 203 -27.03 -14.64 -9.87
C ASP A 203 -26.24 -14.52 -8.56
N HIS A 204 -26.69 -13.64 -7.66
CA HIS A 204 -26.10 -13.41 -6.34
C HIS A 204 -24.67 -12.83 -6.29
N VAL A 205 -24.10 -12.32 -7.40
CA VAL A 205 -22.78 -11.64 -7.38
C VAL A 205 -22.83 -10.24 -6.76
N GLY A 206 -21.72 -9.84 -6.12
CA GLY A 206 -21.54 -8.52 -5.49
C GLY A 206 -21.75 -8.55 -3.98
N VAL A 207 -22.29 -7.44 -3.44
CA VAL A 207 -22.60 -7.34 -2.00
C VAL A 207 -23.78 -8.25 -1.68
N THR A 208 -23.71 -9.00 -0.58
CA THR A 208 -24.79 -9.90 -0.16
C THR A 208 -26.10 -9.14 0.05
N THR A 209 -27.23 -9.83 -0.17
CA THR A 209 -28.58 -9.25 -0.07
C THR A 209 -28.85 -8.68 1.31
N GLN A 210 -28.53 -9.43 2.37
CA GLN A 210 -28.64 -8.99 3.77
C GLN A 210 -27.94 -7.65 4.01
N ILE A 211 -26.66 -7.51 3.63
CA ILE A 211 -25.93 -6.25 3.78
C ILE A 211 -26.54 -5.15 2.91
N SER A 212 -27.03 -5.47 1.71
CA SER A 212 -27.64 -4.49 0.81
C SER A 212 -28.95 -3.91 1.35
N GLU A 213 -29.75 -4.71 2.06
CA GLU A 213 -31.01 -4.29 2.68
C GLU A 213 -30.77 -3.58 4.02
N ASP A 214 -30.03 -4.22 4.94
CA ASP A 214 -29.81 -3.72 6.30
C ASP A 214 -28.99 -2.41 6.35
N PHE A 215 -28.14 -2.18 5.35
CA PHE A 215 -27.19 -1.05 5.36
C PHE A 215 -27.54 0.13 4.44
N ILE A 216 -28.66 0.10 3.72
CA ILE A 216 -29.00 1.16 2.74
C ILE A 216 -29.11 2.58 3.33
N THR A 217 -29.50 2.70 4.60
CA THR A 217 -29.60 3.98 5.33
C THR A 217 -28.43 4.24 6.30
N LYS A 218 -27.45 3.34 6.40
CA LYS A 218 -26.41 3.38 7.44
C LYS A 218 -25.25 4.31 7.08
N ALA A 219 -24.54 4.80 8.10
CA ALA A 219 -23.44 5.73 7.93
C ALA A 219 -22.13 5.01 7.52
N PRO A 220 -21.15 5.71 6.95
CA PRO A 220 -19.82 5.16 6.64
C PRO A 220 -19.14 4.37 7.76
N TYR A 221 -19.34 4.78 9.02
CA TYR A 221 -18.80 4.06 10.17
C TYR A 221 -19.48 2.70 10.40
N ASP A 222 -20.77 2.56 10.10
CA ASP A 222 -21.50 1.29 10.23
C ASP A 222 -20.96 0.25 9.24
N PHE A 223 -20.72 0.64 7.99
CA PHE A 223 -20.07 -0.22 7.00
C PHE A 223 -18.65 -0.64 7.41
N PHE A 224 -17.94 0.18 8.20
CA PHE A 224 -16.64 -0.20 8.74
C PHE A 224 -16.74 -1.16 9.93
N LYS A 225 -17.80 -1.07 10.76
CA LYS A 225 -18.08 -2.01 11.86
C LYS A 225 -18.41 -3.43 11.39
N ILE A 226 -18.73 -3.64 10.10
CA ILE A 226 -18.80 -4.99 9.50
C ILE A 226 -17.47 -5.73 9.68
N PHE A 227 -16.34 -5.02 9.49
CA PHE A 227 -15.00 -5.58 9.59
C PHE A 227 -14.35 -5.33 10.96
N LEU A 228 -14.59 -4.16 11.57
CA LEU A 228 -14.29 -3.92 12.98
C LEU A 228 -15.49 -4.35 13.83
N SER A 229 -15.80 -5.65 13.78
CA SER A 229 -16.91 -6.26 14.50
C SER A 229 -16.69 -6.19 16.02
N ASP A 230 -17.77 -6.37 16.79
CA ASP A 230 -17.69 -6.47 18.25
C ASP A 230 -16.83 -7.66 18.70
N GLU A 231 -16.88 -8.78 17.97
CA GLU A 231 -16.03 -9.96 18.15
C GLU A 231 -14.54 -9.63 17.96
N LEU A 232 -14.18 -8.95 16.86
CA LEU A 232 -12.80 -8.54 16.60
C LEU A 232 -12.33 -7.50 17.64
N LEU A 233 -13.21 -6.60 18.07
CA LEU A 233 -12.91 -5.66 19.16
C LEU A 233 -12.66 -6.39 20.48
N ASP A 234 -13.44 -7.41 20.83
CA ASP A 234 -13.23 -8.23 22.03
C ASP A 234 -11.91 -8.99 21.99
N LEU A 235 -11.57 -9.62 20.85
CA LEU A 235 -10.28 -10.25 20.63
C LEU A 235 -9.12 -9.27 20.86
N ILE A 236 -9.19 -8.08 20.25
CA ILE A 236 -8.15 -7.04 20.41
C ILE A 236 -8.07 -6.56 21.86
N VAL A 237 -9.20 -6.38 22.55
CA VAL A 237 -9.27 -5.97 23.96
C VAL A 237 -8.67 -7.04 24.87
N LEU A 238 -9.08 -8.30 24.71
CA LEU A 238 -8.61 -9.44 25.48
C LEU A 238 -7.09 -9.57 25.38
N GLU A 239 -6.57 -9.63 24.16
CA GLU A 239 -5.15 -9.89 23.93
C GLU A 239 -4.26 -8.68 24.20
N THR A 240 -4.77 -7.46 24.06
CA THR A 240 -4.08 -6.25 24.55
C THR A 240 -3.99 -6.23 26.08
N ASN A 241 -5.04 -6.65 26.80
CA ASN A 241 -5.03 -6.76 28.25
C ASN A 241 -4.13 -7.91 28.74
N ARG A 242 -4.15 -9.05 28.04
CA ARG A 242 -3.26 -10.18 28.33
C ARG A 242 -1.80 -9.80 28.11
N TYR A 243 -1.46 -9.19 26.98
CA TYR A 243 -0.09 -8.76 26.71
C TYR A 243 0.40 -7.68 27.69
N ALA A 244 -0.49 -6.83 28.20
CA ALA A 244 -0.14 -5.89 29.27
C ALA A 244 0.29 -6.62 30.56
N ARG A 245 -0.38 -7.71 30.95
CA ARG A 245 0.01 -8.60 32.08
C ARG A 245 1.37 -9.27 31.80
N GLN A 246 1.52 -9.87 30.63
CA GLN A 246 2.78 -10.51 30.21
C GLN A 246 3.98 -9.53 30.17
N CYS A 247 3.74 -8.24 29.93
CA CYS A 247 4.76 -7.20 29.99
C CYS A 247 5.15 -6.77 31.41
N GLU A 248 4.32 -7.01 32.43
CA GLU A 248 4.61 -6.72 33.84
C GLU A 248 5.43 -7.83 34.51
N ASN A 249 5.24 -9.08 34.08
CA ASN A 249 6.02 -10.23 34.53
C ASN A 249 7.50 -10.18 34.11
N LYS A 250 7.89 -9.17 33.30
CA LYS A 250 9.28 -8.91 32.88
C LYS A 250 9.86 -7.74 33.67
N PRO A 251 11.19 -7.67 33.90
CA PRO A 251 11.82 -6.55 34.58
C PRO A 251 11.42 -5.20 33.97
N LEU A 252 10.80 -4.34 34.78
CA LEU A 252 10.37 -3.00 34.38
C LEU A 252 11.23 -1.93 35.04
N ALA A 253 11.61 -0.92 34.25
CA ALA A 253 12.20 0.31 34.79
C ALA A 253 11.30 0.92 35.88
N VAL A 254 11.89 1.47 36.95
CA VAL A 254 11.17 2.03 38.11
C VAL A 254 10.07 3.01 37.70
N ASN A 255 10.35 3.87 36.73
CA ASN A 255 9.40 4.88 36.23
C ASN A 255 8.52 4.40 35.06
N SER A 256 8.41 3.08 34.84
CA SER A 256 7.60 2.51 33.75
C SER A 256 6.13 2.90 33.89
N ARG A 257 5.52 3.33 32.77
CA ARG A 257 4.08 3.62 32.71
C ARG A 257 3.21 2.36 32.81
N LEU A 258 3.79 1.16 32.70
CA LEU A 258 3.08 -0.11 32.90
C LEU A 258 2.63 -0.29 34.35
N HIS A 259 3.40 0.17 35.34
CA HIS A 259 3.02 0.14 36.78
C HIS A 259 1.71 0.89 37.11
N ARG A 260 1.20 1.69 36.17
CA ARG A 260 -0.08 2.42 36.27
C ARG A 260 -1.04 2.05 35.15
N ARG A 261 -0.88 0.87 34.54
CA ARG A 261 -1.80 0.39 33.52
C ARG A 261 -3.13 0.00 34.17
N ARG A 262 -4.18 0.24 33.40
CA ARG A 262 -5.52 -0.27 33.62
C ARG A 262 -5.90 -1.06 32.38
N ASP A 263 -6.81 -2.01 32.54
CA ASP A 263 -7.33 -2.75 31.41
C ASP A 263 -8.10 -1.82 30.45
N THR A 264 -8.06 -2.15 29.16
CA THR A 264 -8.75 -1.47 28.08
C THR A 264 -10.09 -2.15 27.80
N ASN A 265 -10.93 -1.49 27.00
CA ASN A 265 -12.27 -1.98 26.63
C ASN A 265 -12.60 -1.55 25.19
N ARG A 266 -13.74 -2.03 24.64
CA ARG A 266 -14.15 -1.75 23.24
C ARG A 266 -14.15 -0.26 22.91
N VAL A 267 -14.66 0.58 23.83
CA VAL A 267 -14.74 2.05 23.64
C VAL A 267 -13.34 2.67 23.54
N GLU A 268 -12.41 2.25 24.40
CA GLU A 268 -11.05 2.80 24.41
C GLU A 268 -10.20 2.30 23.23
N ILE A 269 -10.36 1.04 22.80
CA ILE A 269 -9.73 0.50 21.58
C ILE A 269 -10.32 1.15 20.32
N THR A 270 -11.63 1.34 20.25
CA THR A 270 -12.29 2.08 19.15
C THR A 270 -11.78 3.52 19.10
N THR A 271 -11.70 4.20 20.24
CA THR A 271 -11.15 5.56 20.34
C THR A 271 -9.68 5.58 19.88
N PHE A 272 -8.87 4.61 20.31
CA PHE A 272 -7.47 4.47 19.89
C PHE A 272 -7.36 4.35 18.37
N PHE A 273 -8.12 3.45 17.73
CA PHE A 273 -8.12 3.31 16.27
C PHE A 273 -8.69 4.55 15.55
N GLY A 274 -9.69 5.23 16.12
CA GLY A 274 -10.20 6.50 15.61
C GLY A 274 -9.14 7.61 15.61
N ILE A 275 -8.31 7.66 16.67
CA ILE A 275 -7.15 8.55 16.73
C ILE A 275 -6.12 8.15 15.66
N VAL A 276 -5.82 6.87 15.49
CA VAL A 276 -4.90 6.39 14.44
C VAL A 276 -5.42 6.75 13.03
N MET A 277 -6.73 6.64 12.78
CA MET A 277 -7.37 7.07 11.53
C MET A 277 -7.23 8.58 11.32
N TYR A 278 -7.51 9.40 12.35
CA TYR A 278 -7.30 10.85 12.33
C TYR A 278 -5.84 11.21 11.98
N MET A 279 -4.86 10.49 12.54
CA MET A 279 -3.43 10.70 12.27
C MET A 279 -2.98 10.37 10.84
N GLY A 280 -3.83 9.70 10.05
CA GLY A 280 -3.69 9.48 8.61
C GLY A 280 -4.30 10.61 7.77
N LEU A 281 -5.42 11.18 8.23
CA LEU A 281 -6.10 12.34 7.63
C LEU A 281 -5.34 13.65 7.85
N ALA A 282 -4.99 13.96 9.10
CA ALA A 282 -4.37 15.21 9.53
C ALA A 282 -2.96 14.95 10.07
N ARG A 283 -1.99 14.78 9.18
CA ARG A 283 -0.64 14.28 9.51
C ARG A 283 0.26 15.36 10.14
N LEU A 284 0.33 15.42 11.47
CA LEU A 284 1.26 16.31 12.20
C LEU A 284 2.72 15.80 12.21
N PRO A 285 3.72 16.70 12.39
CA PRO A 285 5.15 16.37 12.29
C PRO A 285 5.62 15.32 13.29
N LYS A 286 5.32 15.49 14.59
CA LYS A 286 5.66 14.55 15.67
C LYS A 286 4.39 13.94 16.25
N MET A 287 4.53 12.75 16.84
CA MET A 287 3.42 12.08 17.53
C MET A 287 2.93 12.88 18.74
N THR A 288 3.81 13.61 19.40
CA THR A 288 3.50 14.48 20.54
C THR A 288 2.62 15.67 20.18
N ASP A 289 2.65 16.10 18.91
CA ASP A 289 2.05 17.38 18.50
C ASP A 289 0.51 17.32 18.52
N TYR A 290 -0.07 16.12 18.36
CA TYR A 290 -1.52 15.88 18.54
C TYR A 290 -2.03 16.20 19.95
N TRP A 291 -1.13 16.27 20.94
CA TRP A 291 -1.43 16.67 22.32
C TRP A 291 -0.73 17.97 22.72
N SER A 292 -0.24 18.75 21.75
CA SER A 292 0.37 20.04 22.01
C SER A 292 -0.68 21.08 22.36
N LYS A 293 -0.34 21.98 23.30
CA LYS A 293 -1.13 23.19 23.60
C LYS A 293 -0.83 24.35 22.64
N ASN A 294 0.12 24.19 21.71
CA ASN A 294 0.40 25.21 20.70
C ASN A 294 -0.81 25.35 19.75
N PRO A 295 -1.38 26.56 19.56
CA PRO A 295 -2.52 26.79 18.68
C PRO A 295 -2.37 26.21 17.26
N LEU A 296 -1.14 26.19 16.71
CA LEU A 296 -0.83 25.64 15.38
C LEU A 296 -1.15 24.14 15.23
N TYR A 297 -1.22 23.41 16.34
CA TYR A 297 -1.50 21.96 16.38
C TYR A 297 -2.84 21.64 17.07
N SER A 298 -3.68 22.64 17.33
CA SER A 298 -4.97 22.49 18.00
C SER A 298 -5.88 21.50 17.25
N ASN A 299 -6.47 20.57 17.97
CA ASN A 299 -7.29 19.48 17.42
C ASN A 299 -8.21 18.85 18.48
N LYS A 300 -9.13 17.98 18.04
CA LYS A 300 -10.10 17.27 18.90
C LYS A 300 -9.63 15.88 19.38
N VAL A 301 -8.41 15.43 19.07
CA VAL A 301 -7.85 14.15 19.58
C VAL A 301 -7.48 14.27 21.05
N SER A 302 -6.91 15.41 21.46
CA SER A 302 -6.33 15.58 22.79
C SER A 302 -7.32 15.39 23.95
N CYS A 303 -8.61 15.66 23.74
CA CYS A 303 -9.68 15.46 24.74
C CYS A 303 -10.29 14.05 24.72
N LYS A 304 -10.05 13.24 23.67
CA LYS A 304 -10.62 11.88 23.54
C LYS A 304 -9.76 10.82 24.22
N MET A 305 -8.44 10.99 24.25
CA MET A 305 -7.51 10.14 24.99
C MET A 305 -6.26 10.92 25.36
N SER A 306 -5.70 10.72 26.54
CA SER A 306 -4.43 11.36 26.91
C SER A 306 -3.25 10.77 26.14
N ARG A 307 -2.24 11.59 25.81
CA ARG A 307 -0.99 11.16 25.14
C ARG A 307 -0.38 9.92 25.80
N ASN A 308 -0.31 9.93 27.13
CA ASN A 308 0.29 8.86 27.91
C ASN A 308 -0.49 7.54 27.81
N ARG A 309 -1.84 7.59 27.73
CA ARG A 309 -2.65 6.38 27.51
C ARG A 309 -2.57 5.89 26.07
N PHE A 310 -2.59 6.80 25.09
CA PHE A 310 -2.41 6.43 23.69
C PHE A 310 -1.06 5.74 23.43
N GLU A 311 0.04 6.31 23.94
CA GLU A 311 1.37 5.72 23.83
C GLU A 311 1.50 4.39 24.61
N LEU A 312 0.78 4.25 25.73
CA LEU A 312 0.73 2.99 26.48
C LEU A 312 -0.01 1.91 25.70
N LEU A 313 -1.20 2.20 25.17
CA LEU A 313 -1.95 1.27 24.30
C LEU A 313 -1.15 0.92 23.04
N LEU A 314 -0.52 1.90 22.38
CA LEU A 314 0.38 1.63 21.25
C LEU A 314 1.58 0.74 21.63
N ARG A 315 2.03 0.77 22.90
CA ARG A 315 3.07 -0.13 23.43
C ARG A 315 2.55 -1.54 23.71
N VAL A 316 1.31 -1.73 24.15
CA VAL A 316 0.75 -3.05 24.53
C VAL A 316 -0.28 -3.64 23.56
N LEU A 317 -0.60 -2.98 22.44
CA LEU A 317 -1.53 -3.50 21.44
C LEU A 317 -1.09 -4.89 20.94
N HIS A 318 -1.97 -5.88 21.01
CA HIS A 318 -1.67 -7.27 20.69
C HIS A 318 -2.93 -8.02 20.22
N PHE A 319 -2.75 -9.19 19.58
CA PHE A 319 -3.81 -9.86 18.79
C PHE A 319 -3.87 -11.38 18.96
N ASN A 320 -3.01 -11.97 19.78
CA ASN A 320 -3.01 -13.40 20.12
C ASN A 320 -2.17 -13.63 21.38
N ASP A 321 -2.36 -14.74 22.09
CA ASP A 321 -1.63 -15.03 23.33
C ASP A 321 -0.19 -15.52 23.04
N ASN A 322 0.82 -14.85 23.63
CA ASN A 322 2.22 -15.30 23.50
C ASN A 322 2.51 -16.64 24.20
N GLU A 323 1.63 -17.12 25.08
CA GLU A 323 1.80 -18.39 25.79
C GLU A 323 1.34 -19.60 24.97
N ILE A 324 0.48 -19.40 23.95
CA ILE A 324 -0.05 -20.48 23.09
C ILE A 324 0.51 -20.46 21.65
N ILE A 325 1.16 -19.37 21.23
CA ILE A 325 1.75 -19.27 19.90
C ILE A 325 2.86 -20.32 19.72
N ASP A 326 2.71 -21.17 18.70
CA ASP A 326 3.80 -22.02 18.23
C ASP A 326 5.00 -21.15 17.84
N LYS A 327 6.18 -21.52 18.34
CA LYS A 327 7.46 -20.86 18.03
C LYS A 327 7.79 -20.92 16.54
N ASN A 328 7.25 -21.90 15.81
CA ASN A 328 7.41 -22.02 14.37
C ASN A 328 6.40 -21.17 13.57
N ASP A 329 5.26 -20.77 14.16
CA ASP A 329 4.29 -19.89 13.49
C ASP A 329 4.83 -18.45 13.41
N ARG A 330 5.40 -18.14 12.23
CA ARG A 330 5.91 -16.81 11.86
C ARG A 330 4.84 -15.72 11.88
N LEU A 331 3.56 -16.07 11.82
CA LEU A 331 2.41 -15.17 11.87
C LEU A 331 1.69 -15.12 13.21
N GLY A 332 1.99 -16.01 14.16
CA GLY A 332 1.15 -16.27 15.36
C GLY A 332 0.68 -15.04 16.13
N LYS A 333 1.48 -13.96 16.17
CA LYS A 333 1.12 -12.66 16.78
C LYS A 333 0.06 -11.86 16.03
N LEU A 334 -0.49 -12.40 14.94
CA LEU A 334 -1.44 -11.78 14.03
C LEU A 334 -2.50 -12.77 13.52
N SER A 335 -2.24 -14.08 13.51
CA SER A 335 -3.09 -15.11 12.88
C SER A 335 -4.60 -14.95 13.18
N PRO A 336 -5.06 -14.78 14.45
CA PRO A 336 -6.49 -14.62 14.75
C PRO A 336 -7.12 -13.35 14.16
N LEU A 337 -6.38 -12.23 14.11
CA LEU A 337 -6.86 -10.99 13.49
C LEU A 337 -6.87 -11.08 11.96
N LEU A 338 -5.89 -11.78 11.37
CA LEU A 338 -5.84 -12.00 9.93
C LEU A 338 -7.04 -12.85 9.48
N GLU A 339 -7.27 -13.98 10.15
CA GLU A 339 -8.35 -14.92 9.87
C GLU A 339 -9.74 -14.28 10.03
N ASN A 340 -10.01 -13.60 11.15
CA ASN A 340 -11.30 -12.94 11.35
C ASN A 340 -11.59 -11.90 10.24
N LEU A 341 -10.59 -11.11 9.85
CA LEU A 341 -10.74 -10.11 8.78
C LEU A 341 -10.88 -10.74 7.39
N THR A 342 -10.09 -11.75 7.01
CA THR A 342 -10.21 -12.38 5.68
C THR A 342 -11.49 -13.20 5.56
N ASN A 343 -11.94 -13.85 6.62
CA ASN A 343 -13.25 -14.51 6.65
C ASN A 343 -14.38 -13.49 6.45
N LYS A 344 -14.35 -12.34 7.16
CA LYS A 344 -15.32 -11.26 6.92
C LYS A 344 -15.20 -10.62 5.54
N PHE A 345 -14.03 -10.60 4.89
CA PHE A 345 -13.89 -10.13 3.51
C PHE A 345 -14.61 -11.06 2.51
N LYS A 346 -14.57 -12.36 2.76
CA LYS A 346 -15.20 -13.40 1.93
C LYS A 346 -16.71 -13.50 2.16
N GLU A 347 -17.16 -13.41 3.42
CA GLU A 347 -18.56 -13.51 3.84
C GLU A 347 -19.48 -12.45 3.21
N VAL A 348 -19.01 -11.21 3.07
CA VAL A 348 -19.89 -10.06 2.74
C VAL A 348 -19.89 -9.65 1.25
N TYR A 349 -19.12 -10.35 0.42
CA TYR A 349 -18.99 -10.05 -1.00
C TYR A 349 -18.74 -11.31 -1.83
N VAL A 350 -19.70 -11.65 -2.69
CA VAL A 350 -19.56 -12.72 -3.70
C VAL A 350 -18.83 -12.14 -4.91
N PRO A 351 -17.66 -12.64 -5.31
CA PRO A 351 -16.93 -12.12 -6.46
C PRO A 351 -17.74 -12.19 -7.77
N GLU A 352 -17.40 -11.32 -8.72
CA GLU A 352 -17.83 -11.48 -10.11
C GLU A 352 -16.98 -12.52 -10.86
N LYS A 353 -17.27 -12.71 -12.16
CA LYS A 353 -16.58 -13.69 -13.01
C LYS A 353 -15.06 -13.53 -13.02
N SER A 354 -14.55 -12.30 -13.01
CA SER A 354 -13.13 -12.01 -13.15
C SER A 354 -12.50 -11.58 -11.83
N VAL A 355 -11.45 -12.28 -11.42
CA VAL A 355 -10.65 -11.99 -10.22
C VAL A 355 -9.16 -11.98 -10.56
N CYS A 356 -8.33 -11.34 -9.74
CA CYS A 356 -6.88 -11.28 -10.00
C CYS A 356 -6.02 -11.43 -8.74
N ILE A 357 -4.83 -12.01 -8.92
CA ILE A 357 -3.81 -12.18 -7.87
C ILE A 357 -2.52 -11.47 -8.29
N ASP A 358 -1.97 -10.67 -7.37
CA ASP A 358 -0.71 -9.92 -7.52
C ASP A 358 -0.15 -9.55 -6.13
N GLU A 359 1.06 -9.00 -6.11
CA GLU A 359 1.75 -8.56 -4.90
C GLU A 359 1.39 -7.16 -4.44
N THR A 360 1.01 -7.05 -3.17
CA THR A 360 1.08 -5.82 -2.36
C THR A 360 2.30 -5.86 -1.44
N LEU A 361 2.90 -4.71 -1.11
CA LEU A 361 4.09 -4.63 -0.25
C LEU A 361 3.91 -3.62 0.89
N VAL A 362 3.87 -4.10 2.13
CA VAL A 362 3.65 -3.27 3.33
C VAL A 362 5.00 -2.69 3.81
N PRO A 363 5.24 -1.37 3.80
CA PRO A 363 6.58 -0.81 3.97
C PRO A 363 7.17 -1.07 5.37
N PHE A 364 8.22 -1.88 5.48
CA PHE A 364 8.84 -2.26 6.75
C PHE A 364 10.36 -2.43 6.61
N ARG A 365 11.10 -1.94 7.61
CA ARG A 365 12.57 -1.94 7.65
C ARG A 365 13.17 -2.48 8.96
N GLY A 366 12.34 -2.91 9.92
CA GLY A 366 12.84 -3.55 11.14
C GLY A 366 13.44 -4.93 10.87
N ARG A 367 13.92 -5.58 11.94
CA ARG A 367 14.28 -7.00 11.93
C ARG A 367 13.00 -7.83 11.78
N LEU A 368 13.02 -8.74 10.79
CA LEU A 368 11.95 -9.68 10.47
C LEU A 368 12.51 -10.66 9.44
N SER A 369 12.43 -11.96 9.70
CA SER A 369 13.01 -13.03 8.86
C SER A 369 12.44 -13.04 7.44
N PHE A 370 11.12 -12.86 7.29
CA PHE A 370 10.41 -12.90 6.00
C PHE A 370 10.26 -11.52 5.32
N ARG A 371 11.07 -10.52 5.70
CA ARG A 371 11.06 -9.19 5.04
C ARG A 371 11.62 -9.29 3.62
N GLN A 372 10.83 -8.85 2.65
CA GLN A 372 11.18 -8.89 1.23
C GLN A 372 11.78 -7.59 0.69
N TYR A 373 12.61 -7.72 -0.34
CA TYR A 373 13.11 -6.61 -1.16
C TYR A 373 12.55 -6.72 -2.59
N ILE A 374 11.78 -5.72 -3.04
CA ILE A 374 11.21 -5.68 -4.39
C ILE A 374 11.69 -4.40 -5.09
N LYS A 375 12.65 -4.56 -6.01
CA LYS A 375 13.38 -3.47 -6.70
C LYS A 375 12.46 -2.41 -7.33
N ASN A 376 11.31 -2.82 -7.86
CA ASN A 376 10.40 -1.99 -8.66
C ASN A 376 9.25 -1.34 -7.88
N LYS A 377 9.03 -1.67 -6.60
CA LYS A 377 7.98 -1.05 -5.78
C LYS A 377 8.48 0.26 -5.15
N ARG A 378 7.59 1.26 -4.97
CA ARG A 378 7.90 2.60 -4.40
C ARG A 378 8.67 2.51 -3.08
N PHE A 379 8.23 1.63 -2.19
CA PHE A 379 8.98 1.25 -0.99
C PHE A 379 9.60 -0.11 -1.25
N LYS A 380 10.92 -0.17 -1.41
CA LYS A 380 11.58 -1.41 -1.84
C LYS A 380 11.66 -2.49 -0.76
N PHE A 381 11.55 -2.15 0.52
CA PHE A 381 11.62 -3.10 1.64
C PHE A 381 10.28 -3.16 2.38
N GLY A 382 9.78 -4.37 2.63
CA GLY A 382 8.51 -4.57 3.31
C GLY A 382 8.11 -6.01 3.56
N ILE A 383 6.86 -6.19 3.99
CA ILE A 383 6.21 -7.50 4.11
C ILE A 383 5.41 -7.72 2.83
N LYS A 384 5.75 -8.78 2.09
CA LYS A 384 5.05 -9.15 0.83
C LYS A 384 3.70 -9.77 1.20
N LEU A 385 2.64 -9.30 0.54
CA LEU A 385 1.29 -9.82 0.64
C LEU A 385 0.87 -10.32 -0.74
N TYR A 386 0.40 -11.55 -0.78
CA TYR A 386 -0.37 -12.08 -1.89
C TYR A 386 -1.81 -11.66 -1.70
N LYS A 387 -2.40 -11.03 -2.72
CA LYS A 387 -3.68 -10.35 -2.60
C LYS A 387 -4.59 -10.74 -3.75
N LEU A 388 -5.74 -11.32 -3.41
CA LEU A 388 -6.81 -11.64 -4.34
C LEU A 388 -7.81 -10.48 -4.36
N CYS A 389 -7.99 -9.85 -5.52
CA CYS A 389 -8.94 -8.75 -5.71
C CYS A 389 -10.03 -9.07 -6.72
N CYS A 390 -11.20 -8.50 -6.46
CA CYS A 390 -12.35 -8.45 -7.35
C CYS A 390 -12.49 -7.05 -7.96
N LYS A 391 -13.56 -6.84 -8.72
CA LYS A 391 -13.88 -5.56 -9.38
C LYS A 391 -13.87 -4.38 -8.40
N ASP A 392 -13.63 -3.19 -8.96
CA ASP A 392 -13.52 -1.91 -8.23
C ASP A 392 -12.46 -1.87 -7.11
N GLY A 393 -11.60 -2.90 -7.04
CA GLY A 393 -10.51 -3.02 -6.08
C GLY A 393 -10.92 -3.61 -4.72
N TYR A 394 -12.03 -4.34 -4.66
CA TYR A 394 -12.40 -5.08 -3.46
C TYR A 394 -11.36 -6.17 -3.17
N THR A 395 -10.88 -6.25 -1.93
CA THR A 395 -9.91 -7.28 -1.51
C THR A 395 -10.69 -8.47 -0.96
N TYR A 396 -10.71 -9.59 -1.67
CA TYR A 396 -11.41 -10.79 -1.24
C TYR A 396 -10.58 -11.60 -0.23
N ASP A 397 -9.28 -11.79 -0.49
CA ASP A 397 -8.39 -12.52 0.42
C ASP A 397 -6.94 -12.00 0.41
N ILE A 398 -6.20 -12.26 1.48
CA ILE A 398 -4.82 -11.85 1.72
C ILE A 398 -4.03 -12.99 2.37
N LYS A 399 -3.00 -13.49 1.68
CA LYS A 399 -2.01 -14.42 2.25
C LYS A 399 -0.68 -13.70 2.48
N VAL A 400 -0.15 -13.76 3.70
CA VAL A 400 1.14 -13.13 4.04
C VAL A 400 2.28 -14.03 3.59
N TYR A 401 3.27 -13.49 2.87
CA TYR A 401 4.47 -14.25 2.55
C TYR A 401 5.36 -14.42 3.79
N CYS A 402 5.65 -15.67 4.16
CA CYS A 402 6.41 -16.02 5.36
C CYS A 402 7.74 -16.75 5.09
N GLY A 403 8.08 -17.03 3.83
CA GLY A 403 9.24 -17.82 3.42
C GLY A 403 8.90 -18.77 2.28
N LYS A 404 9.80 -19.71 1.97
CA LYS A 404 9.44 -20.96 1.28
C LYS A 404 8.93 -21.95 2.34
N ASP A 405 7.81 -22.60 2.08
CA ASP A 405 7.37 -23.77 2.85
C ASP A 405 8.08 -25.01 2.27
N LYS A 406 8.75 -25.80 3.12
CA LYS A 406 9.58 -26.95 2.69
C LYS A 406 8.79 -28.26 2.50
N HIS A 407 7.47 -28.23 2.68
CA HIS A 407 6.62 -29.43 2.77
C HIS A 407 5.46 -29.44 1.76
N SER A 408 5.55 -28.66 0.68
CA SER A 408 4.55 -28.61 -0.38
C SER A 408 5.04 -29.40 -1.58
N GLU A 409 4.32 -30.45 -1.97
CA GLU A 409 4.57 -31.21 -3.22
C GLU A 409 4.39 -30.35 -4.48
N LYS A 410 3.61 -29.26 -4.38
CA LYS A 410 3.37 -28.31 -5.48
C LYS A 410 4.29 -27.09 -5.36
N PRO A 411 4.71 -26.45 -6.47
CA PRO A 411 5.47 -25.21 -6.44
C PRO A 411 4.80 -24.15 -5.57
N ALA A 412 5.60 -23.38 -4.81
CA ALA A 412 5.10 -22.44 -3.81
C ALA A 412 4.16 -21.36 -4.39
N THR A 413 4.34 -21.00 -5.65
CA THR A 413 3.47 -20.10 -6.43
C THR A 413 2.11 -20.73 -6.72
N VAL A 414 2.09 -21.98 -7.20
CA VAL A 414 0.87 -22.78 -7.44
C VAL A 414 0.09 -22.96 -6.14
N SER A 415 0.75 -23.43 -5.09
CA SER A 415 0.16 -23.61 -3.75
C SER A 415 -0.40 -22.29 -3.17
N THR A 416 0.28 -21.16 -3.41
CA THR A 416 -0.23 -19.83 -3.04
C THR A 416 -1.50 -19.46 -3.80
N VAL A 417 -1.56 -19.70 -5.12
CA VAL A 417 -2.73 -19.38 -5.94
C VAL A 417 -3.92 -20.25 -5.56
N LEU A 418 -3.75 -21.59 -5.49
CA LEU A 418 -4.81 -22.51 -5.11
C LEU A 418 -5.36 -22.18 -3.71
N SER A 419 -4.48 -21.89 -2.75
CA SER A 419 -4.86 -21.49 -1.38
C SER A 419 -5.63 -20.16 -1.30
N LEU A 420 -5.46 -19.23 -2.24
CA LEU A 420 -6.27 -18.00 -2.31
C LEU A 420 -7.57 -18.20 -3.09
N MET A 421 -7.57 -19.12 -4.05
CA MET A 421 -8.69 -19.39 -4.94
C MET A 421 -9.66 -20.44 -4.40
N GLU A 422 -9.32 -21.18 -3.35
CA GLU A 422 -10.08 -22.34 -2.85
C GLU A 422 -11.62 -22.11 -2.77
N PRO A 423 -12.14 -21.00 -2.21
CA PRO A 423 -13.60 -20.74 -2.15
C PRO A 423 -14.25 -20.41 -3.51
N LEU A 424 -13.45 -20.30 -4.57
CA LEU A 424 -13.81 -19.80 -5.91
C LEU A 424 -13.47 -20.79 -7.03
N LEU A 425 -12.81 -21.91 -6.71
CA LEU A 425 -12.56 -23.01 -7.66
C LEU A 425 -13.87 -23.62 -8.16
N ASP A 426 -13.88 -24.19 -9.36
CA ASP A 426 -15.03 -24.85 -10.01
C ASP A 426 -16.30 -24.00 -10.26
N HIS A 427 -16.33 -22.73 -9.83
CA HIS A 427 -17.44 -21.80 -10.03
C HIS A 427 -17.42 -21.07 -11.40
N GLY A 428 -16.70 -21.57 -12.40
CA GLY A 428 -16.64 -20.98 -13.75
C GLY A 428 -16.02 -19.57 -13.87
N ARG A 429 -15.22 -19.17 -12.87
CA ARG A 429 -14.53 -17.88 -12.80
C ARG A 429 -13.25 -17.85 -13.63
N ILE A 430 -12.78 -16.66 -13.94
CA ILE A 430 -11.51 -16.40 -14.65
C ILE A 430 -10.55 -15.71 -13.70
N LEU A 431 -9.44 -16.37 -13.40
CA LEU A 431 -8.31 -15.82 -12.67
C LEU A 431 -7.33 -15.15 -13.64
N TYR A 432 -6.88 -13.94 -13.30
CA TYR A 432 -5.80 -13.23 -13.98
C TYR A 432 -4.61 -13.04 -13.03
N THR A 433 -3.42 -13.53 -13.40
CA THR A 433 -2.20 -13.44 -12.58
C THR A 433 -1.09 -12.62 -13.23
N GLY A 434 -0.18 -12.07 -12.42
CA GLY A 434 1.11 -11.61 -12.92
C GLY A 434 2.04 -12.77 -13.31
N ASN A 435 3.09 -12.48 -14.08
CA ASN A 435 4.07 -13.46 -14.57
C ASN A 435 4.80 -14.24 -13.44
N TYR A 436 4.82 -13.73 -12.21
CA TYR A 436 5.38 -14.46 -11.05
C TYR A 436 4.58 -15.72 -10.67
N TYR A 437 3.30 -15.81 -11.06
CA TYR A 437 2.44 -16.96 -10.76
C TYR A 437 2.05 -17.77 -12.01
N THR A 438 2.26 -17.21 -13.21
CA THR A 438 1.80 -17.82 -14.45
C THR A 438 2.79 -18.90 -14.91
N SER A 439 2.39 -20.17 -14.80
CA SER A 439 3.17 -21.31 -15.29
C SER A 439 2.30 -22.42 -15.86
N VAL A 440 2.92 -23.39 -16.56
CA VAL A 440 2.20 -24.52 -17.17
C VAL A 440 1.59 -25.41 -16.09
N SER A 441 2.35 -25.68 -15.02
CA SER A 441 1.87 -26.41 -13.83
C SER A 441 0.58 -25.81 -13.26
N LEU A 442 0.52 -24.48 -13.05
CA LEU A 442 -0.71 -23.82 -12.57
C LEU A 442 -1.89 -23.97 -13.54
N ALA A 443 -1.64 -23.86 -14.83
CA ALA A 443 -2.69 -23.95 -15.84
C ALA A 443 -3.20 -25.39 -16.04
N HIS A 444 -2.35 -26.40 -15.83
CA HIS A 444 -2.75 -27.80 -15.81
C HIS A 444 -3.66 -28.09 -14.60
N GLU A 445 -3.23 -27.68 -13.41
CA GLU A 445 -4.00 -27.78 -12.16
C GLU A 445 -5.41 -27.17 -12.27
N LEU A 446 -5.53 -25.98 -12.88
CA LEU A 446 -6.81 -25.29 -12.99
C LEU A 446 -7.71 -25.77 -14.13
N GLN A 447 -7.17 -26.28 -15.25
CA GLN A 447 -8.01 -26.59 -16.43
C GLN A 447 -7.52 -27.71 -17.36
N LYS A 448 -6.33 -28.28 -17.16
CA LYS A 448 -5.65 -29.27 -18.02
C LYS A 448 -5.43 -28.90 -19.50
N ARG A 449 -5.94 -27.75 -19.97
CA ARG A 449 -5.83 -27.28 -21.36
C ARG A 449 -5.46 -25.80 -21.38
N VAL A 450 -4.50 -25.46 -22.22
CA VAL A 450 -3.81 -24.16 -22.18
C VAL A 450 -3.59 -23.65 -23.60
N VAL A 451 -3.66 -22.33 -23.77
CA VAL A 451 -3.29 -21.58 -24.98
C VAL A 451 -2.12 -20.67 -24.62
N VAL A 452 -1.07 -20.73 -25.44
CA VAL A 452 0.11 -19.88 -25.39
C VAL A 452 -0.01 -18.82 -26.49
N LEU A 453 0.33 -17.56 -26.19
CA LEU A 453 0.24 -16.45 -27.14
C LEU A 453 1.44 -15.50 -27.01
N LYS A 454 2.17 -15.27 -28.11
CA LYS A 454 3.23 -14.27 -28.25
C LYS A 454 2.70 -13.09 -29.06
N TRP A 455 2.69 -11.88 -28.48
CA TRP A 455 2.25 -10.65 -29.15
C TRP A 455 3.27 -9.53 -29.03
N HIS A 456 3.56 -8.85 -30.14
CA HIS A 456 4.56 -7.79 -30.22
C HIS A 456 3.91 -6.39 -30.30
N ASP A 457 4.05 -5.56 -29.25
CA ASP A 457 3.77 -4.09 -29.29
C ASP A 457 5.07 -3.34 -29.62
N LYS A 458 5.83 -3.02 -28.58
CA LYS A 458 7.19 -2.44 -28.65
C LYS A 458 8.29 -3.43 -28.28
N ARG A 459 7.86 -4.61 -27.87
CA ARG A 459 8.60 -5.78 -27.39
C ARG A 459 7.62 -6.94 -27.41
N ASP A 460 8.14 -8.15 -27.40
CA ASP A 460 7.33 -9.34 -27.19
C ASP A 460 6.67 -9.33 -25.80
N ILE A 461 5.44 -9.84 -25.78
CA ILE A 461 4.62 -10.09 -24.61
C ILE A 461 4.12 -11.52 -24.74
N LEU A 462 4.57 -12.37 -23.82
CA LEU A 462 4.15 -13.75 -23.70
C LEU A 462 2.95 -13.84 -22.76
N CYS A 463 1.97 -14.66 -23.12
CA CYS A 463 0.71 -14.81 -22.43
C CYS A 463 0.33 -16.29 -22.38
N LEU A 464 -0.12 -16.74 -21.21
CA LEU A 464 -0.71 -18.05 -20.98
C LEU A 464 -2.20 -17.85 -20.66
N SER A 465 -3.08 -18.68 -21.21
CA SER A 465 -4.52 -18.53 -21.02
C SER A 465 -5.25 -19.85 -21.22
N THR A 466 -6.23 -20.15 -20.38
CA THR A 466 -7.08 -21.34 -20.51
C THR A 466 -8.48 -21.02 -21.07
N VAL A 467 -8.76 -19.75 -21.41
CA VAL A 467 -10.12 -19.27 -21.78
C VAL A 467 -10.19 -18.40 -23.05
N HIS A 468 -9.11 -17.74 -23.44
CA HIS A 468 -9.03 -16.91 -24.66
C HIS A 468 -8.41 -17.70 -25.83
N THR A 469 -8.82 -17.36 -27.05
CA THR A 469 -8.18 -17.77 -28.31
C THR A 469 -7.29 -16.64 -28.87
N GLU A 470 -6.74 -16.84 -30.06
CA GLU A 470 -6.01 -15.86 -30.89
C GLU A 470 -6.79 -14.60 -31.31
N THR A 471 -8.05 -14.44 -30.88
CA THR A 471 -8.90 -13.29 -31.24
C THR A 471 -8.32 -11.93 -30.83
N THR A 472 -8.41 -10.97 -31.75
CA THR A 472 -8.05 -9.56 -31.52
C THR A 472 -9.30 -8.70 -31.33
N THR A 473 -9.13 -7.61 -30.57
CA THR A 473 -10.11 -6.55 -30.39
C THR A 473 -9.51 -5.23 -30.88
N LYS A 474 -10.30 -4.43 -31.59
CA LYS A 474 -9.90 -3.08 -32.01
C LYS A 474 -9.79 -2.16 -30.79
N TYR A 475 -8.67 -1.46 -30.67
CA TYR A 475 -8.38 -0.57 -29.55
C TYR A 475 -7.81 0.77 -30.04
N THR A 476 -8.40 1.90 -29.62
CA THR A 476 -7.91 3.23 -30.02
C THR A 476 -6.82 3.74 -29.08
N ARG A 477 -5.57 3.84 -29.58
CA ARG A 477 -4.42 4.41 -28.85
C ARG A 477 -4.06 5.77 -29.45
N ARG A 478 -4.38 6.86 -28.73
CA ARG A 478 -4.08 8.25 -29.14
C ARG A 478 -4.67 8.65 -30.52
N GLY A 479 -5.84 8.12 -30.87
CA GLY A 479 -6.51 8.38 -32.15
C GLY A 479 -6.18 7.37 -33.27
N THR A 480 -5.22 6.48 -33.08
CA THR A 480 -4.93 5.38 -34.01
C THR A 480 -5.63 4.10 -33.54
N GLU A 481 -6.38 3.43 -34.42
CA GLU A 481 -6.84 2.05 -34.15
C GLU A 481 -5.66 1.09 -34.26
N ILE A 482 -5.51 0.23 -33.25
CA ILE A 482 -4.60 -0.91 -33.26
C ILE A 482 -5.39 -2.17 -32.93
N GLU A 483 -5.04 -3.28 -33.55
CA GLU A 483 -5.52 -4.59 -33.12
C GLU A 483 -4.69 -5.07 -31.93
N LYS A 484 -5.39 -5.51 -30.88
CA LYS A 484 -4.78 -5.98 -29.63
C LYS A 484 -5.47 -7.28 -29.23
N PRO A 485 -4.73 -8.35 -28.86
CA PRO A 485 -5.35 -9.61 -28.45
C PRO A 485 -6.33 -9.39 -27.29
N SER A 486 -7.50 -10.01 -27.37
CA SER A 486 -8.59 -9.83 -26.39
C SER A 486 -8.12 -10.19 -24.97
N LEU A 487 -7.33 -11.27 -24.84
CA LEU A 487 -6.58 -11.65 -23.62
C LEU A 487 -5.85 -10.45 -22.99
N VAL A 488 -5.10 -9.69 -23.78
CA VAL A 488 -4.31 -8.56 -23.29
C VAL A 488 -5.21 -7.36 -22.97
N VAL A 489 -6.40 -7.23 -23.54
CA VAL A 489 -7.40 -6.24 -23.11
C VAL A 489 -7.93 -6.62 -21.72
N ASP A 490 -8.40 -7.85 -21.56
CA ASP A 490 -9.04 -8.33 -20.33
C ASP A 490 -8.07 -8.43 -19.15
N TYR A 491 -6.83 -8.87 -19.40
CA TYR A 491 -5.76 -8.85 -18.39
C TYR A 491 -5.47 -7.43 -17.87
N ASN A 492 -5.39 -6.43 -18.75
CA ASN A 492 -5.16 -5.05 -18.31
C ASN A 492 -6.37 -4.49 -17.54
N SER A 493 -7.60 -4.89 -17.91
CA SER A 493 -8.81 -4.55 -17.18
C SER A 493 -8.76 -5.12 -15.75
N CYS A 494 -8.53 -6.43 -15.61
CA CYS A 494 -8.57 -7.11 -14.32
C CYS A 494 -7.38 -6.76 -13.41
N LYS A 495 -6.17 -6.58 -13.97
CA LYS A 495 -5.01 -6.14 -13.18
C LYS A 495 -5.24 -4.78 -12.50
N SER A 496 -6.01 -3.90 -13.14
CA SER A 496 -6.31 -2.57 -12.58
C SER A 496 -7.04 -2.63 -11.22
N PHE A 497 -7.66 -3.75 -10.86
CA PHE A 497 -8.33 -3.92 -9.57
C PHE A 497 -7.35 -3.83 -8.40
N ILE A 498 -6.18 -4.47 -8.49
CA ILE A 498 -5.16 -4.45 -7.43
C ILE A 498 -4.51 -3.07 -7.34
N ASP A 499 -4.18 -2.48 -8.49
CA ASP A 499 -3.65 -1.11 -8.57
C ASP A 499 -4.62 -0.09 -7.95
N LEU A 500 -5.91 -0.18 -8.25
CA LEU A 500 -6.96 0.66 -7.66
C LEU A 500 -7.09 0.44 -6.14
N SER A 501 -7.05 -0.81 -5.70
CA SER A 501 -7.13 -1.15 -4.27
C SER A 501 -5.95 -0.60 -3.47
N ASP A 502 -4.72 -0.75 -3.97
CA ASP A 502 -3.52 -0.19 -3.34
C ASP A 502 -3.48 1.36 -3.46
N GLN A 503 -4.02 1.93 -4.54
CA GLN A 503 -4.20 3.38 -4.68
C GLN A 503 -5.17 3.92 -3.61
N LEU A 504 -6.38 3.35 -3.48
CA LEU A 504 -7.40 3.74 -2.51
C LEU A 504 -6.87 3.66 -1.07
N LYS A 505 -6.14 2.58 -0.76
CA LYS A 505 -5.47 2.39 0.53
C LYS A 505 -4.37 3.42 0.81
N SER A 506 -3.67 3.90 -0.22
CA SER A 506 -2.56 4.86 -0.05
C SER A 506 -3.02 6.25 0.41
N TYR A 507 -4.26 6.65 0.09
CA TYR A 507 -4.83 7.93 0.53
C TYR A 507 -5.06 7.93 2.04
N CYS A 508 -4.51 8.95 2.71
CA CYS A 508 -4.63 9.16 4.15
C CYS A 508 -4.19 7.94 4.99
N SER A 509 -3.20 7.18 4.51
CA SER A 509 -2.68 6.00 5.21
C SER A 509 -2.17 6.36 6.62
N PRO A 510 -2.67 5.71 7.68
CA PRO A 510 -2.26 5.99 9.05
C PRO A 510 -0.88 5.41 9.40
N LEU A 511 -0.22 4.71 8.47
CA LEU A 511 1.07 4.07 8.71
C LEU A 511 2.15 5.07 9.14
N ARG A 512 2.82 4.73 10.25
CA ARG A 512 3.96 5.46 10.82
C ARG A 512 5.21 4.58 10.87
N LYS A 513 6.34 5.16 11.28
CA LYS A 513 7.57 4.41 11.60
C LYS A 513 7.32 3.63 12.91
N GLY A 514 7.76 2.39 12.97
CA GLY A 514 7.58 1.50 14.13
C GLY A 514 8.42 0.23 13.97
N VAL A 515 8.72 -0.44 15.08
CA VAL A 515 9.64 -1.59 15.13
C VAL A 515 8.95 -2.95 15.24
N LYS A 516 7.74 -3.03 15.82
CA LYS A 516 6.98 -4.29 15.91
C LYS A 516 6.17 -4.49 14.63
N TRP A 517 6.50 -5.53 13.86
CA TRP A 517 5.97 -5.76 12.50
C TRP A 517 4.47 -6.06 12.47
N TYR A 518 3.98 -6.88 13.41
CA TYR A 518 2.59 -7.36 13.43
C TYR A 518 1.58 -6.22 13.62
N ARG A 519 1.89 -5.22 14.47
CA ARG A 519 1.07 -3.99 14.60
C ARG A 519 0.98 -3.21 13.30
N LYS A 520 2.08 -3.15 12.56
CA LYS A 520 2.09 -2.45 11.27
C LYS A 520 1.26 -3.17 10.23
N LEU A 521 1.30 -4.51 10.23
CA LEU A 521 0.52 -5.32 9.32
C LEU A 521 -0.98 -5.29 9.67
N ALA A 522 -1.33 -5.39 10.96
CA ALA A 522 -2.70 -5.19 11.45
C ALA A 522 -3.27 -3.82 11.04
N PHE A 523 -2.51 -2.73 11.19
CA PHE A 523 -2.96 -1.40 10.75
C PHE A 523 -3.16 -1.31 9.22
N GLU A 524 -2.35 -2.00 8.42
CA GLU A 524 -2.51 -2.03 6.96
C GLU A 524 -3.74 -2.84 6.52
N ILE A 525 -4.03 -3.96 7.19
CA ILE A 525 -5.19 -4.80 6.87
C ILE A 525 -6.48 -4.15 7.38
N LEU A 526 -6.52 -3.77 8.66
CA LEU A 526 -7.71 -3.20 9.32
C LEU A 526 -8.00 -1.75 8.92
N LEU A 527 -7.01 -0.86 8.90
CA LEU A 527 -7.22 0.56 8.56
C LEU A 527 -6.89 0.88 7.09
N GLY A 528 -6.36 -0.09 6.36
CA GLY A 528 -6.15 -0.03 4.92
C GLY A 528 -7.20 -0.85 4.17
N SER A 529 -6.98 -2.16 4.02
CA SER A 529 -7.82 -3.05 3.19
C SER A 529 -9.29 -3.06 3.62
N ALA A 530 -9.60 -3.25 4.90
CA ALA A 530 -10.99 -3.29 5.39
C ALA A 530 -11.73 -1.95 5.21
N VAL A 531 -11.01 -0.82 5.26
CA VAL A 531 -11.58 0.51 4.94
C VAL A 531 -11.88 0.65 3.45
N VAL A 532 -11.03 0.10 2.58
CA VAL A 532 -11.28 0.08 1.12
C VAL A 532 -12.48 -0.82 0.80
N ASN A 533 -12.56 -2.00 1.42
CA ASN A 533 -13.72 -2.88 1.29
C ASN A 533 -15.00 -2.19 1.78
N ALA A 534 -15.01 -1.61 2.99
CA ALA A 534 -16.15 -0.87 3.53
C ALA A 534 -16.59 0.32 2.63
N PHE A 535 -15.63 1.01 2.00
CA PHE A 535 -15.90 2.09 1.05
C PHE A 535 -16.58 1.58 -0.23
N ILE A 536 -16.16 0.41 -0.72
CA ILE A 536 -16.77 -0.24 -1.88
C ILE A 536 -18.19 -0.71 -1.52
N LEU A 537 -18.38 -1.41 -0.39
CA LEU A 537 -19.70 -1.79 0.10
C LEU A 537 -20.63 -0.58 0.22
N TYR A 538 -20.20 0.48 0.90
CA TYR A 538 -20.98 1.72 1.07
C TYR A 538 -21.41 2.32 -0.26
N LYS A 539 -20.49 2.45 -1.22
CA LYS A 539 -20.80 2.97 -2.56
C LYS A 539 -21.72 2.05 -3.36
N THR A 540 -21.55 0.74 -3.25
CA THR A 540 -22.35 -0.24 -3.99
C THR A 540 -23.77 -0.33 -3.45
N VAL A 541 -23.96 -0.28 -2.13
CA VAL A 541 -25.28 -0.31 -1.49
C VAL A 541 -26.00 1.04 -1.60
N THR A 542 -25.41 2.11 -1.06
CA THR A 542 -26.08 3.44 -0.96
C THR A 542 -26.08 4.24 -2.28
N LYS A 543 -25.31 3.82 -3.29
CA LYS A 543 -25.01 4.56 -4.53
C LYS A 543 -24.42 5.97 -4.30
N ALA A 544 -23.96 6.28 -3.08
CA ALA A 544 -23.47 7.60 -2.72
C ALA A 544 -22.16 7.97 -3.45
N LYS A 545 -22.04 9.26 -3.81
CA LYS A 545 -20.87 9.82 -4.49
C LYS A 545 -19.93 10.47 -3.47
N ILE A 546 -19.17 9.64 -2.77
CA ILE A 546 -18.21 10.03 -1.73
C ILE A 546 -16.76 9.70 -2.15
N SER A 547 -15.79 10.51 -1.70
CA SER A 547 -14.36 10.20 -1.85
C SER A 547 -13.85 9.29 -0.73
N ILE A 548 -12.79 8.49 -0.98
CA ILE A 548 -12.20 7.65 0.08
C ILE A 548 -11.68 8.47 1.26
N THR A 549 -11.23 9.71 1.03
CA THR A 549 -10.80 10.65 2.08
C THR A 549 -11.96 11.10 2.96
N GLU A 550 -13.09 11.50 2.36
CA GLU A 550 -14.29 11.88 3.10
C GLU A 550 -14.92 10.68 3.83
N PHE A 551 -14.90 9.50 3.21
CA PHE A 551 -15.33 8.26 3.85
C PHE A 551 -14.50 7.92 5.09
N ARG A 552 -13.15 8.03 4.99
CA ARG A 552 -12.22 7.92 6.13
C ARG A 552 -12.50 8.97 7.21
N GLN A 553 -12.82 10.21 6.83
CA GLN A 553 -13.20 11.26 7.78
C GLN A 553 -14.47 10.87 8.56
N LYS A 554 -15.52 10.40 7.88
CA LYS A 554 -16.77 9.97 8.52
C LYS A 554 -16.58 8.76 9.43
N ILE A 555 -15.72 7.81 9.06
CA ILE A 555 -15.29 6.73 9.98
C ILE A 555 -14.58 7.31 11.21
N ALA A 556 -13.58 8.18 11.04
CA ALA A 556 -12.83 8.75 12.15
C ALA A 556 -13.73 9.55 13.12
N LEU A 557 -14.68 10.31 12.60
CA LEU A 557 -15.66 11.06 13.40
C LEU A 557 -16.57 10.12 14.20
N GLY A 558 -17.09 9.05 13.58
CA GLY A 558 -17.89 8.02 14.26
C GLY A 558 -17.12 7.30 15.37
N MET A 559 -15.90 6.82 15.08
CA MET A 559 -15.03 6.14 16.05
C MET A 559 -14.62 7.04 17.23
N LEU A 560 -14.47 8.34 16.99
CA LEU A 560 -14.13 9.32 18.02
C LEU A 560 -15.37 9.90 18.73
N GLN A 561 -16.59 9.55 18.31
CA GLN A 561 -17.84 10.19 18.77
C GLN A 561 -17.71 11.72 18.72
N ILE A 562 -17.31 12.24 17.56
CA ILE A 562 -17.31 13.67 17.27
C ILE A 562 -18.48 13.90 16.33
N GLU A 563 -19.50 14.57 16.84
CA GLU A 563 -20.61 15.04 16.01
C GLU A 563 -20.06 15.89 14.86
N GLU A 564 -20.51 15.62 13.64
CA GLU A 564 -20.34 16.59 12.56
C GLU A 564 -21.08 17.86 12.99
N VAL A 565 -20.32 18.89 13.37
CA VAL A 565 -20.86 20.25 13.41
C VAL A 565 -21.24 20.56 11.98
N THR A 566 -22.50 20.28 11.64
CA THR A 566 -23.12 20.85 10.46
C THR A 566 -23.00 22.34 10.64
N VAL A 567 -22.07 22.97 9.91
CA VAL A 567 -22.05 24.42 9.76
C VAL A 567 -23.29 24.75 8.93
N ARG A 568 -24.44 24.78 9.61
CA ARG A 568 -25.64 25.46 9.14
C ARG A 568 -25.20 26.89 8.94
N LYS A 569 -24.95 27.25 7.67
CA LYS A 569 -24.81 28.65 7.24
C LYS A 569 -26.14 29.42 7.33
N GLU A 570 -27.16 28.80 7.91
CA GLU A 570 -28.55 29.22 7.88
C GLU A 570 -28.85 30.21 9.02
N THR A 571 -28.19 30.14 10.18
CA THR A 571 -28.55 30.99 11.34
C THR A 571 -27.70 32.26 11.56
N GLU A 572 -26.65 32.52 10.76
CA GLU A 572 -26.00 33.86 10.71
C GLU A 572 -26.52 34.75 9.58
N ASN A 573 -27.19 34.17 8.58
CA ASN A 573 -27.71 34.91 7.43
C ASN A 573 -29.14 35.42 7.63
N GLU A 574 -29.98 34.73 8.41
CA GLU A 574 -31.39 35.12 8.66
C GLU A 574 -31.56 36.55 9.21
N ASN A 575 -30.57 37.06 9.95
CA ASN A 575 -30.57 38.42 10.51
C ASN A 575 -29.79 39.46 9.67
N ARG A 576 -29.30 39.11 8.47
CA ARG A 576 -28.64 40.05 7.55
C ARG A 576 -29.56 40.37 6.37
N LYS A 577 -29.95 41.65 6.23
CA LYS A 577 -30.75 42.11 5.09
C LYS A 577 -30.02 41.80 3.78
N HIS A 578 -30.65 41.04 2.89
CA HIS A 578 -30.11 40.69 1.59
C HIS A 578 -30.09 41.94 0.70
N VAL A 579 -28.90 42.46 0.39
CA VAL A 579 -28.76 43.69 -0.42
C VAL A 579 -28.60 43.33 -1.90
N LEU A 580 -29.33 44.03 -2.77
CA LEU A 580 -29.16 43.96 -4.21
C LEU A 580 -27.89 44.72 -4.61
N GLN A 581 -26.88 44.01 -5.14
CA GLN A 581 -25.66 44.61 -5.67
C GLN A 581 -25.51 44.34 -7.17
N GLU A 582 -25.32 45.38 -7.99
CA GLU A 582 -24.91 45.20 -9.39
C GLU A 582 -23.38 45.13 -9.49
N VAL A 583 -22.83 43.95 -9.81
CA VAL A 583 -21.37 43.77 -9.86
C VAL A 583 -20.85 43.97 -11.28
N ALA A 584 -20.34 45.16 -11.57
CA ALA A 584 -19.77 45.50 -12.88
C ALA A 584 -18.56 44.62 -13.27
N SER A 585 -17.71 44.23 -12.31
CA SER A 585 -16.42 43.56 -12.55
C SER A 585 -16.48 42.04 -12.77
N LYS A 586 -17.53 41.34 -12.31
CA LYS A 586 -17.61 39.86 -12.34
C LYS A 586 -18.27 39.27 -13.60
N GLY A 587 -18.76 40.13 -14.50
CA GLY A 587 -19.47 39.75 -15.72
C GLY A 587 -20.88 39.18 -15.47
N ARG A 588 -21.70 39.09 -16.51
CA ARG A 588 -23.08 38.58 -16.42
C ARG A 588 -23.08 37.05 -16.21
N ARG A 589 -23.56 36.59 -15.05
CA ARG A 589 -23.74 35.16 -14.73
C ARG A 589 -25.21 34.77 -14.65
N LYS A 590 -25.52 33.48 -14.71
CA LYS A 590 -26.91 33.01 -14.75
C LYS A 590 -27.65 33.23 -13.44
N CYS A 591 -28.91 33.62 -13.55
CA CYS A 591 -29.82 33.59 -12.40
C CYS A 591 -29.97 32.15 -11.89
N VAL A 592 -29.76 31.96 -10.59
CA VAL A 592 -29.90 30.65 -9.94
C VAL A 592 -31.34 30.13 -9.96
N ALA A 593 -32.33 30.96 -9.65
CA ALA A 593 -33.75 30.60 -9.63
C ALA A 593 -34.26 30.23 -11.03
N CYS A 594 -34.05 31.06 -12.06
CA CYS A 594 -34.40 30.70 -13.44
C CYS A 594 -33.68 29.45 -13.93
N TYR A 595 -32.41 29.25 -13.55
CA TYR A 595 -31.67 28.05 -13.92
C TYR A 595 -32.26 26.80 -13.27
N ALA A 596 -32.67 26.88 -12.00
CA ALA A 596 -33.34 25.80 -11.30
C ALA A 596 -34.69 25.47 -11.97
N LYS A 597 -35.55 26.48 -12.19
CA LYS A 597 -36.86 26.33 -12.83
C LYS A 597 -36.76 25.67 -14.21
N ILE A 598 -35.96 26.23 -15.12
CA ILE A 598 -35.76 25.67 -16.47
C ILE A 598 -35.09 24.28 -16.40
N SER A 599 -34.25 24.00 -15.40
CA SER A 599 -33.62 22.68 -15.25
C SER A 599 -34.58 21.61 -14.74
N ILE A 600 -35.71 21.99 -14.12
CA ILE A 600 -36.80 21.09 -13.72
C ILE A 600 -37.76 20.90 -14.90
N GLU A 601 -38.16 21.99 -15.57
CA GLU A 601 -39.15 21.99 -16.66
C GLU A 601 -38.61 21.40 -17.97
N GLU A 602 -37.39 21.76 -18.37
CA GLU A 602 -36.80 21.42 -19.68
C GLU A 602 -35.45 20.68 -19.57
N GLY A 603 -34.99 20.42 -18.36
CA GLY A 603 -33.73 19.72 -18.10
C GLY A 603 -32.46 20.56 -18.24
N ARG A 604 -31.35 19.99 -17.76
CA ARG A 604 -30.09 20.71 -17.52
C ARG A 604 -29.46 21.35 -18.78
N LYS A 605 -29.60 20.71 -19.95
CA LYS A 605 -29.08 21.26 -21.23
C LYS A 605 -29.88 22.49 -21.68
N ALA A 606 -31.20 22.50 -21.51
CA ALA A 606 -32.03 23.65 -21.81
C ALA A 606 -31.72 24.83 -20.88
N ALA A 607 -31.60 24.60 -19.57
CA ALA A 607 -31.16 25.62 -18.61
C ALA A 607 -29.76 26.17 -18.95
N GLN A 608 -28.87 25.34 -19.51
CA GLN A 608 -27.56 25.77 -20.04
C GLN A 608 -27.64 26.61 -21.32
N LYS A 609 -28.69 26.51 -22.14
CA LYS A 609 -28.89 27.35 -23.33
C LYS A 609 -29.75 28.59 -23.06
N LYS A 610 -30.94 28.43 -22.47
CA LYS A 610 -31.98 29.45 -22.27
C LYS A 610 -31.84 30.29 -20.98
N GLY A 611 -31.15 29.78 -19.94
CA GLY A 611 -31.13 30.42 -18.63
C GLY A 611 -30.60 31.87 -18.65
N PRO A 612 -31.38 32.87 -18.19
CA PRO A 612 -31.05 34.29 -18.31
C PRO A 612 -29.82 34.67 -17.46
N LYS A 613 -29.04 35.64 -17.95
CA LYS A 613 -27.83 36.14 -17.29
C LYS A 613 -28.03 37.55 -16.75
N SER A 614 -27.59 37.78 -15.52
CA SER A 614 -27.72 39.02 -14.77
C SER A 614 -26.37 39.44 -14.16
N LYS A 615 -26.26 40.71 -13.77
CA LYS A 615 -25.17 41.23 -12.92
C LYS A 615 -25.58 41.36 -11.45
N ILE A 616 -26.88 41.24 -11.14
CA ILE A 616 -27.40 41.30 -9.79
C ILE A 616 -26.87 40.09 -9.01
N PHE A 617 -26.19 40.39 -7.92
CA PHE A 617 -25.54 39.45 -7.03
C PHE A 617 -26.00 39.73 -5.60
N CYS A 618 -26.33 38.66 -4.89
CA CYS A 618 -26.52 38.70 -3.45
C CYS A 618 -25.22 38.21 -2.80
N ASP A 619 -24.62 39.04 -1.96
CA ASP A 619 -23.40 38.74 -1.20
C ASP A 619 -23.64 37.68 -0.12
N ILE A 620 -24.75 37.81 0.61
CA ILE A 620 -25.21 36.90 1.67
C ILE A 620 -25.50 35.49 1.12
N CYS A 621 -26.19 35.39 -0.03
CA CYS A 621 -26.41 34.12 -0.73
C CYS A 621 -25.20 33.67 -1.59
N ASN A 622 -24.24 34.55 -1.87
CA ASN A 622 -23.16 34.38 -2.84
C ASN A 622 -23.63 33.82 -4.22
N LYS A 623 -24.76 34.34 -4.72
CA LYS A 623 -25.47 33.86 -5.92
C LYS A 623 -25.91 35.02 -6.81
N PHE A 624 -26.09 34.75 -8.10
CA PHE A 624 -26.62 35.70 -9.07
C PHE A 624 -28.12 35.48 -9.31
N TYR A 625 -28.86 36.58 -9.48
CA TYR A 625 -30.31 36.60 -9.57
C TYR A 625 -30.80 37.45 -10.74
N CYS A 626 -31.96 37.12 -11.32
CA CYS A 626 -32.71 38.11 -12.12
C CYS A 626 -33.39 39.11 -11.16
N LEU A 627 -33.90 40.25 -11.64
CA LEU A 627 -34.47 41.26 -10.75
C LEU A 627 -35.66 40.71 -9.96
N SER A 628 -36.73 40.24 -10.64
CA SER A 628 -37.89 39.61 -9.97
C SER A 628 -37.47 38.45 -9.08
N CYS A 629 -36.64 37.55 -9.61
CA CYS A 629 -36.09 36.40 -8.90
C CYS A 629 -35.37 36.76 -7.58
N PHE A 630 -34.83 37.97 -7.46
CA PHE A 630 -34.21 38.42 -6.21
C PHE A 630 -35.28 38.81 -5.18
N PHE A 631 -36.36 39.47 -5.59
CA PHE A 631 -37.49 39.78 -4.71
C PHE A 631 -38.22 38.50 -4.29
N ASP A 632 -38.46 37.59 -5.25
CA ASP A 632 -39.12 36.29 -5.05
C ASP A 632 -38.36 35.39 -4.06
N ASP A 633 -37.05 35.11 -4.26
CA ASP A 633 -36.26 34.20 -3.40
C ASP A 633 -36.01 34.76 -1.98
N HIS A 634 -36.17 36.07 -1.77
CA HIS A 634 -35.82 36.76 -0.52
C HIS A 634 -37.01 37.40 0.20
N ASN A 635 -38.26 37.11 -0.23
CA ASN A 635 -39.50 37.62 0.36
C ASN A 635 -39.56 39.16 0.53
N TYR A 636 -38.92 39.89 -0.38
CA TYR A 636 -39.10 41.35 -0.45
C TYR A 636 -40.37 41.65 -1.25
N SER A 637 -41.39 42.23 -0.60
CA SER A 637 -42.48 42.88 -1.32
C SER A 637 -41.93 44.03 -2.17
N LEU A 638 -42.24 44.00 -3.47
CA LEU A 638 -41.95 45.10 -4.41
C LEU A 638 -42.78 46.35 -4.10
#